data_AF-A0A8T6P9M0-F1
#
_entry.id   AF-A0A8T6P9M0-F1
#
_cell.length_a   1.000
_cell.length_b   1.000
_cell.length_c   1.000
_cell.angle_alpha   90.00
_cell.angle_beta   90.00
_cell.angle_gamma   90.00
#
_symmetry.space_group_name_H-M   'P 1'
#
loop_
_entity.id
_entity.type
_entity.pdbx_description
1 polymer ?
#
loop_
_entity_poly.entity_id
_entity_poly.type
_entity_poly.pdbx_seq_one_letter_code
_entity_poly.pdbx_strand_id
1 'polypeptide(L)'
;MADEIRHHIMLLPRTAYWQWVDAARDYALRFHVDITPSPEKARDFHFPEQVITVIDLPDAYPETGDILAWLRLHAPGVPLDVIEVYEPYELQRILGQRMAIADRFGGVNLSDNIFPANDERYAPPPSDLEPDPEAEAAFLEEVPEFAPVDEQPTELDQPEHIADPQPNPLPAVPQRTALDEPEPEDEDAGFVQPPMRPLEPYQGVLLIWPTDYTEIVQPFAANPDLFREQGLPGHNGVDIAARLNSNVYVSAAGTVADVHHGVGGHPLGIHIRIAHPDGYETIYAHLNAPLVFQGQAVQAGQLIGLAGSTGSAVKPHLHLGLIRPGAYDDGETSYPDDSLDPTSLLVYPSVRKEPRFAPALWPPQMCLIGLNGRQGQPMTERDWQVIQQVSVEALALNSAASLDDVDRARQINPNVFLLLRLGGDFSRGVVKPRDFVDLFAHDIERFYAGGLRHVEVHSQPNLASRGFGRSWRSGREFGDWFLEVTGTLRPHFPEIQFGWPGLSTGSENPGLKRDYQLFLESAGSAVAQADWIGVNAYWTSEEEMLSERGGLVYKWYRSEWPDKLLLITEFSNPAETVEWSVKGRQILRFYQHLRLQPGVGAAFAFTLSAPHGYNNEVWRFENGEINAIPAIVAGRTL
;
A
#
# COMPACT_ATOMS: atom_id res chain seq x y z
N MET A 1 -9.03 36.86 -37.43
CA MET A 1 -10.09 36.01 -38.02
C MET A 1 -10.67 35.25 -36.86
N ALA A 2 -11.99 35.28 -36.68
CA ALA A 2 -12.64 34.67 -35.53
C ALA A 2 -12.27 33.18 -35.50
N ASP A 3 -11.63 32.70 -34.42
CA ASP A 3 -11.58 31.27 -34.13
C ASP A 3 -13.03 30.81 -34.08
N GLU A 4 -13.44 30.00 -35.05
CA GLU A 4 -14.72 29.30 -34.99
C GLU A 4 -14.66 28.41 -33.76
N ILE A 5 -15.38 28.80 -32.71
CA ILE A 5 -15.46 28.04 -31.47
C ILE A 5 -16.18 26.73 -31.81
N ARG A 6 -15.41 25.67 -32.09
CA ARG A 6 -15.97 24.33 -32.26
C ARG A 6 -16.69 23.91 -30.98
N HIS A 7 -17.82 23.24 -31.16
CA HIS A 7 -18.57 22.64 -30.06
C HIS A 7 -17.72 21.55 -29.40
N HIS A 8 -17.75 21.43 -28.07
CA HIS A 8 -16.86 20.51 -27.36
C HIS A 8 -17.67 19.57 -26.50
N ILE A 9 -17.54 18.27 -26.76
CA ILE A 9 -18.15 17.23 -25.95
C ILE A 9 -17.10 16.24 -25.47
N MET A 10 -17.23 15.80 -24.23
CA MET A 10 -16.39 14.79 -23.61
C MET A 10 -17.18 13.49 -23.46
N LEU A 11 -16.68 12.44 -24.09
CA LEU A 11 -17.17 11.08 -23.96
C LEU A 11 -16.42 10.42 -22.81
N LEU A 12 -17.15 10.17 -21.70
CA LEU A 12 -16.60 9.56 -20.49
C LEU A 12 -17.01 8.09 -20.35
N PRO A 13 -16.18 7.25 -19.70
CA PRO A 13 -16.49 5.84 -19.47
C PRO A 13 -17.81 5.61 -18.74
N ARG A 14 -18.56 4.57 -19.12
CA ARG A 14 -19.81 4.20 -18.44
C ARG A 14 -19.57 3.58 -17.07
N THR A 15 -18.51 2.80 -16.94
CA THR A 15 -18.11 2.19 -15.66
C THR A 15 -17.62 3.27 -14.70
N ALA A 16 -18.16 3.28 -13.47
CA ALA A 16 -17.89 4.32 -12.47
C ALA A 16 -18.14 5.76 -12.98
N TYR A 17 -19.11 5.96 -13.87
CA TYR A 17 -19.39 7.22 -14.58
C TYR A 17 -19.31 8.50 -13.72
N TRP A 18 -19.89 8.49 -12.51
CA TRP A 18 -19.90 9.68 -11.65
C TRP A 18 -18.53 10.08 -11.11
N GLN A 19 -17.59 9.14 -10.99
CA GLN A 19 -16.21 9.46 -10.62
C GLN A 19 -15.48 10.15 -11.76
N TRP A 20 -15.71 9.72 -13.01
CA TRP A 20 -15.20 10.40 -14.21
C TRP A 20 -15.81 11.80 -14.37
N VAL A 21 -17.10 11.95 -14.08
CA VAL A 21 -17.77 13.26 -14.10
C VAL A 21 -17.17 14.19 -13.05
N ASP A 22 -16.93 13.71 -11.81
CA ASP A 22 -16.32 14.53 -10.76
C ASP A 22 -14.88 14.94 -11.13
N ALA A 23 -14.11 14.02 -11.71
CA ALA A 23 -12.76 14.29 -12.23
C ALA A 23 -12.73 15.34 -13.35
N ALA A 24 -13.73 15.34 -14.24
CA ALA A 24 -13.84 16.28 -15.35
C ALA A 24 -14.56 17.58 -14.98
N ARG A 25 -15.16 17.69 -13.80
CA ARG A 25 -16.09 18.77 -13.41
C ARG A 25 -15.49 20.16 -13.63
N ASP A 26 -14.32 20.41 -13.07
CA ASP A 26 -13.74 21.76 -13.06
C ASP A 26 -13.30 22.19 -14.47
N TYR A 27 -12.88 21.24 -15.30
CA TYR A 27 -12.56 21.44 -16.71
C TYR A 27 -13.81 21.76 -17.54
N ALA A 28 -14.86 20.96 -17.37
CA ALA A 28 -16.11 21.14 -18.08
C ALA A 28 -16.78 22.48 -17.74
N LEU A 29 -16.71 22.91 -16.48
CA LEU A 29 -17.18 24.23 -16.05
C LEU A 29 -16.31 25.36 -16.63
N ARG A 30 -14.98 25.20 -16.64
CA ARG A 30 -14.02 26.20 -17.14
C ARG A 30 -14.18 26.47 -18.63
N PHE A 31 -14.33 25.42 -19.44
CA PHE A 31 -14.33 25.50 -20.90
C PHE A 31 -15.72 25.28 -21.54
N HIS A 32 -16.77 25.16 -20.71
CA HIS A 32 -18.14 24.89 -21.16
C HIS A 32 -18.21 23.65 -22.06
N VAL A 33 -17.72 22.52 -21.54
CA VAL A 33 -17.69 21.24 -22.25
C VAL A 33 -18.90 20.41 -21.85
N ASP A 34 -19.64 19.89 -22.83
CA ASP A 34 -20.72 18.95 -22.58
C ASP A 34 -20.15 17.58 -22.23
N ILE A 35 -20.80 16.83 -21.34
CA ILE A 35 -20.34 15.50 -20.92
C ILE A 35 -21.41 14.47 -21.23
N THR A 36 -21.00 13.32 -21.80
CA THR A 36 -21.90 12.20 -22.07
C THR A 36 -21.19 10.86 -21.86
N PRO A 37 -21.91 9.80 -21.43
CA PRO A 37 -21.43 8.42 -21.48
C PRO A 37 -21.86 7.66 -22.75
N SER A 38 -22.62 8.31 -23.65
CA SER A 38 -23.15 7.69 -24.86
C SER A 38 -22.30 8.09 -26.07
N PRO A 39 -21.63 7.11 -26.72
CA PRO A 39 -20.91 7.32 -27.97
C PRO A 39 -21.78 7.92 -29.08
N GLU A 40 -23.06 7.52 -29.17
CA GLU A 40 -24.02 8.02 -30.14
C GLU A 40 -24.33 9.50 -29.90
N LYS A 41 -24.54 9.90 -28.65
CA LYS A 41 -24.73 11.31 -28.30
C LYS A 41 -23.48 12.14 -28.57
N ALA A 42 -22.30 11.61 -28.28
CA ALA A 42 -21.03 12.29 -28.59
C ALA A 42 -20.86 12.49 -30.11
N ARG A 43 -21.20 11.46 -30.90
CA ARG A 43 -21.22 11.52 -32.38
C ARG A 43 -22.20 12.56 -32.89
N ASP A 44 -23.43 12.59 -32.38
CA ASP A 44 -24.51 13.43 -32.93
C ASP A 44 -24.46 14.89 -32.45
N PHE A 45 -23.72 15.17 -31.38
CA PHE A 45 -23.62 16.51 -30.79
C PHE A 45 -22.96 17.51 -31.74
N HIS A 46 -23.77 18.38 -32.34
CA HIS A 46 -23.31 19.42 -33.28
C HIS A 46 -22.44 18.87 -34.44
N PHE A 47 -22.74 17.65 -34.88
CA PHE A 47 -22.03 17.00 -35.98
C PHE A 47 -22.08 17.83 -37.28
N PRO A 48 -20.95 18.01 -38.00
CA PRO A 48 -19.57 17.55 -37.74
C PRO A 48 -18.65 18.63 -37.12
N GLU A 49 -19.21 19.71 -36.58
CA GLU A 49 -18.49 20.90 -36.14
C GLU A 49 -17.96 20.80 -34.70
N GLN A 50 -18.13 19.63 -34.05
CA GLN A 50 -17.64 19.37 -32.72
C GLN A 50 -16.19 18.87 -32.67
N VAL A 51 -15.62 18.90 -31.48
CA VAL A 51 -14.44 18.13 -31.06
C VAL A 51 -14.90 17.15 -29.99
N ILE A 52 -14.50 15.89 -30.11
CA ILE A 52 -14.79 14.87 -29.11
C ILE A 52 -13.51 14.63 -28.31
N THR A 53 -13.54 14.99 -27.02
CA THR A 53 -12.54 14.45 -26.09
C THR A 53 -13.00 13.06 -25.67
N VAL A 54 -12.22 12.04 -25.94
CA VAL A 54 -12.56 10.65 -25.65
C VAL A 54 -11.55 10.04 -24.69
N ILE A 55 -12.07 9.39 -23.65
CA ILE A 55 -11.24 8.58 -22.76
C ILE A 55 -11.04 7.22 -23.41
N ASP A 56 -9.82 6.93 -23.85
CA ASP A 56 -9.47 5.64 -24.46
C ASP A 56 -9.03 4.67 -23.37
N LEU A 57 -9.98 3.84 -22.95
CA LEU A 57 -9.86 2.88 -21.85
C LEU A 57 -10.52 1.57 -22.29
N PRO A 58 -9.82 0.42 -22.22
CA PRO A 58 -10.40 -0.88 -22.50
C PRO A 58 -11.71 -1.11 -21.72
N ASP A 59 -12.72 -1.67 -22.39
CA ASP A 59 -14.06 -1.96 -21.83
C ASP A 59 -14.83 -0.76 -21.25
N ALA A 60 -14.35 0.47 -21.44
CA ALA A 60 -15.04 1.69 -20.98
C ALA A 60 -16.40 1.89 -21.64
N TYR A 61 -16.57 1.34 -22.85
CA TYR A 61 -17.77 1.41 -23.67
C TYR A 61 -18.16 -0.01 -24.15
N PRO A 62 -18.74 -0.83 -23.27
CA PRO A 62 -18.99 -2.26 -23.54
C PRO A 62 -19.87 -2.51 -24.77
N GLU A 63 -20.73 -1.55 -25.10
CA GLU A 63 -21.67 -1.63 -26.23
C GLU A 63 -20.99 -1.39 -27.60
N THR A 64 -19.79 -0.79 -27.62
CA THR A 64 -19.11 -0.36 -28.85
C THR A 64 -17.76 -1.00 -29.10
N GLY A 65 -17.15 -1.65 -28.09
CA GLY A 65 -15.82 -2.24 -28.21
C GLY A 65 -14.73 -1.17 -28.30
N ASP A 66 -13.85 -1.25 -29.32
CA ASP A 66 -12.84 -0.23 -29.60
C ASP A 66 -13.52 1.10 -29.98
N ILE A 67 -13.56 2.01 -29.01
CA ILE A 67 -14.27 3.29 -29.16
C ILE A 67 -13.62 4.20 -30.19
N LEU A 68 -12.29 4.14 -30.36
CA LEU A 68 -11.58 4.97 -31.33
C LEU A 68 -11.83 4.48 -32.75
N ALA A 69 -11.78 3.17 -32.97
CA ALA A 69 -12.17 2.57 -34.25
C ALA A 69 -13.65 2.88 -34.57
N TRP A 70 -14.52 2.79 -33.56
CA TRP A 70 -15.94 3.10 -33.71
C TRP A 70 -16.16 4.57 -34.08
N LEU A 71 -15.54 5.53 -33.39
CA LEU A 71 -15.67 6.97 -33.69
C LEU A 71 -15.08 7.32 -35.04
N ARG A 72 -13.95 6.71 -35.44
CA ARG A 72 -13.38 6.92 -36.78
C ARG A 72 -14.30 6.43 -37.90
N LEU A 73 -15.02 5.34 -37.67
CA LEU A 73 -15.98 4.78 -38.62
C LEU A 73 -17.28 5.59 -38.69
N HIS A 74 -17.80 6.02 -37.53
CA HIS A 74 -19.15 6.61 -37.42
C HIS A 74 -19.18 8.14 -37.32
N ALA A 75 -18.04 8.78 -37.06
CA ALA A 75 -17.88 10.24 -37.03
C ALA A 75 -16.66 10.69 -37.87
N PRO A 76 -16.56 10.31 -39.16
CA PRO A 76 -15.39 10.58 -39.96
C PRO A 76 -15.14 12.09 -40.10
N GLY A 77 -13.90 12.52 -39.86
CA GLY A 77 -13.48 13.92 -39.96
C GLY A 77 -13.73 14.78 -38.70
N VAL A 78 -14.43 14.26 -37.69
CA VAL A 78 -14.54 14.91 -36.38
C VAL A 78 -13.19 14.82 -35.66
N PRO A 79 -12.57 15.94 -35.24
CA PRO A 79 -11.35 15.90 -34.46
C PRO A 79 -11.55 15.16 -33.13
N LEU A 80 -10.63 14.23 -32.85
CA LEU A 80 -10.61 13.46 -31.60
C LEU A 80 -9.45 13.97 -30.74
N ASP A 81 -9.76 14.42 -29.54
CA ASP A 81 -8.81 14.68 -28.45
C ASP A 81 -8.79 13.42 -27.57
N VAL A 82 -7.83 12.53 -27.84
CA VAL A 82 -7.76 11.24 -27.15
C VAL A 82 -6.97 11.40 -25.85
N ILE A 83 -7.58 11.00 -24.74
CA ILE A 83 -6.94 10.96 -23.43
C ILE A 83 -6.87 9.50 -22.99
N GLU A 84 -5.68 8.94 -22.98
CA GLU A 84 -5.40 7.59 -22.48
C GLU A 84 -5.19 7.66 -20.96
N VAL A 85 -6.18 7.21 -20.20
CA VAL A 85 -6.17 7.17 -18.73
C VAL A 85 -6.96 5.98 -18.22
N TYR A 86 -6.55 5.42 -17.09
CA TYR A 86 -7.17 4.23 -16.52
C TYR A 86 -8.00 4.54 -15.27
N GLU A 87 -7.71 5.66 -14.60
CA GLU A 87 -8.39 6.08 -13.36
C GLU A 87 -8.86 7.55 -13.41
N PRO A 88 -9.99 7.90 -12.75
CA PRO A 88 -10.52 9.26 -12.76
C PRO A 88 -9.53 10.34 -12.29
N TYR A 89 -8.64 10.06 -11.33
CA TYR A 89 -7.69 11.05 -10.85
C TYR A 89 -6.66 11.45 -11.92
N GLU A 90 -6.30 10.53 -12.83
CA GLU A 90 -5.37 10.80 -13.93
C GLU A 90 -5.98 11.78 -14.92
N LEU A 91 -7.27 11.58 -15.22
CA LEU A 91 -8.07 12.51 -16.01
C LEU A 91 -8.08 13.88 -15.34
N GLN A 92 -8.41 13.97 -14.05
CA GLN A 92 -8.43 15.23 -13.31
C GLN A 92 -7.09 15.97 -13.37
N ARG A 93 -5.96 15.23 -13.27
CA ARG A 93 -4.61 15.80 -13.36
C ARG A 93 -4.32 16.36 -14.76
N ILE A 94 -4.57 15.59 -15.82
CA ILE A 94 -4.34 16.02 -17.21
C ILE A 94 -5.19 17.25 -17.52
N LEU A 95 -6.47 17.21 -17.15
CA LEU A 95 -7.38 18.33 -17.33
C LEU A 95 -6.97 19.56 -16.51
N GLY A 96 -6.47 19.37 -15.28
CA GLY A 96 -5.92 20.44 -14.46
C GLY A 96 -4.69 21.11 -15.08
N GLN A 97 -3.78 20.33 -15.68
CA GLN A 97 -2.62 20.85 -16.41
C GLN A 97 -3.06 21.67 -17.63
N ARG A 98 -4.02 21.15 -18.40
CA ARG A 98 -4.61 21.84 -19.55
C ARG A 98 -5.29 23.16 -19.15
N MET A 99 -6.05 23.18 -18.05
CA MET A 99 -6.65 24.41 -17.51
C MET A 99 -5.60 25.46 -17.13
N ALA A 100 -4.46 25.04 -16.57
CA ALA A 100 -3.38 25.94 -16.16
C ALA A 100 -2.76 26.70 -17.34
N ILE A 101 -2.71 26.09 -18.52
CA ILE A 101 -2.18 26.70 -19.75
C ILE A 101 -3.27 27.14 -20.74
N ALA A 102 -4.54 27.09 -20.33
CA ALA A 102 -5.71 27.39 -21.16
C ALA A 102 -5.81 26.54 -22.45
N ASP A 103 -5.28 25.31 -22.45
CA ASP A 103 -5.40 24.36 -23.55
C ASP A 103 -6.75 23.64 -23.48
N ARG A 104 -7.67 23.95 -24.41
CA ARG A 104 -9.01 23.36 -24.45
C ARG A 104 -9.05 22.00 -25.17
N PHE A 105 -8.11 21.71 -26.06
CA PHE A 105 -8.21 20.55 -26.98
C PHE A 105 -6.97 19.66 -26.98
N GLY A 106 -6.09 19.76 -25.99
CA GLY A 106 -4.97 18.84 -25.86
C GLY A 106 -3.95 18.92 -27.00
N GLY A 107 -3.86 20.08 -27.66
CA GLY A 107 -3.00 20.26 -28.84
C GLY A 107 -3.55 19.71 -30.15
N VAL A 108 -4.84 19.35 -30.24
CA VAL A 108 -5.48 18.99 -31.52
C VAL A 108 -5.39 20.16 -32.51
N ASN A 109 -4.76 19.92 -33.68
CA ASN A 109 -4.60 20.94 -34.71
C ASN A 109 -5.91 21.14 -35.49
N LEU A 110 -6.63 22.20 -35.15
CA LEU A 110 -7.94 22.51 -35.75
C LEU A 110 -7.84 23.00 -37.21
N SER A 111 -6.64 23.34 -37.69
CA SER A 111 -6.44 23.88 -39.05
C SER A 111 -6.43 22.82 -40.16
N ASP A 112 -6.21 21.54 -39.82
CA ASP A 112 -5.96 20.49 -40.82
C ASP A 112 -7.24 19.72 -41.22
N ASN A 113 -8.36 19.93 -40.52
CA ASN A 113 -9.66 19.31 -40.80
C ASN A 113 -10.65 20.28 -41.47
N ILE A 114 -10.21 20.94 -42.55
CA ILE A 114 -11.11 21.66 -43.46
C ILE A 114 -11.68 20.63 -44.44
N PHE A 115 -13.00 20.42 -44.38
CA PHE A 115 -13.74 19.52 -45.28
C PHE A 115 -13.40 19.78 -46.75
N PRO A 116 -12.95 18.78 -47.54
CA PRO A 116 -13.26 18.77 -48.95
C PRO A 116 -14.71 18.30 -49.06
N ALA A 117 -15.62 19.22 -49.34
CA ALA A 117 -17.06 18.94 -49.46
C ALA A 117 -17.45 18.00 -50.64
N ASN A 118 -16.52 17.25 -51.25
CA ASN A 118 -16.78 16.33 -52.38
C ASN A 118 -15.61 15.33 -52.56
N ASP A 119 -15.41 14.41 -51.61
CA ASP A 119 -14.47 13.29 -51.79
C ASP A 119 -15.22 11.97 -51.97
N GLU A 120 -15.26 11.46 -53.21
CA GLU A 120 -15.95 10.22 -53.60
C GLU A 120 -15.35 8.95 -52.96
N ARG A 121 -14.26 9.05 -52.20
CA ARG A 121 -13.62 7.93 -51.50
C ARG A 121 -14.40 7.37 -50.30
N TYR A 122 -15.50 8.02 -49.91
CA TYR A 122 -16.36 7.58 -48.80
C TYR A 122 -17.77 7.15 -49.22
N ALA A 123 -17.97 6.77 -50.49
CA ALA A 123 -19.18 6.04 -50.86
C ALA A 123 -19.12 4.62 -50.25
N PRO A 124 -20.17 4.17 -49.53
CA PRO A 124 -20.16 2.85 -48.92
C PRO A 124 -20.12 1.75 -50.01
N PRO A 125 -19.41 0.64 -49.79
CA PRO A 125 -19.34 -0.44 -50.78
C PRO A 125 -20.71 -1.16 -50.87
N PRO A 126 -21.07 -1.71 -52.05
CA PRO A 126 -22.33 -2.40 -52.21
C PRO A 126 -22.34 -3.70 -51.41
N SER A 127 -23.42 -3.94 -50.67
CA SER A 127 -23.67 -5.20 -49.99
C SER A 127 -23.89 -6.30 -51.03
N ASP A 128 -22.99 -7.26 -51.06
CA ASP A 128 -23.20 -8.69 -51.30
C ASP A 128 -21.88 -9.28 -51.80
N LEU A 129 -21.25 -10.16 -51.01
CA LEU A 129 -20.38 -11.27 -51.45
C LEU A 129 -19.98 -12.13 -50.23
N GLU A 130 -20.26 -13.44 -50.33
CA GLU A 130 -19.97 -14.50 -49.35
C GLU A 130 -18.46 -14.84 -49.23
N PRO A 131 -18.01 -15.50 -48.13
CA PRO A 131 -16.58 -15.72 -47.86
C PRO A 131 -15.96 -16.88 -48.66
N ASP A 132 -14.67 -16.71 -49.01
CA ASP A 132 -13.82 -17.64 -49.77
C ASP A 132 -13.16 -18.69 -48.84
N PRO A 133 -13.36 -20.01 -49.05
CA PRO A 133 -12.90 -21.07 -48.16
C PRO A 133 -11.44 -21.53 -48.33
N GLU A 134 -10.61 -20.91 -49.18
CA GLU A 134 -9.23 -21.38 -49.42
C GLU A 134 -8.14 -20.75 -48.53
N ALA A 135 -8.46 -19.80 -47.65
CA ALA A 135 -7.47 -19.13 -46.80
C ALA A 135 -7.08 -19.89 -45.51
N GLU A 136 -7.79 -20.95 -45.15
CA GLU A 136 -7.63 -21.64 -43.85
C GLU A 136 -6.67 -22.86 -43.88
N ALA A 137 -6.10 -23.23 -45.03
CA ALA A 137 -5.35 -24.48 -45.16
C ALA A 137 -3.81 -24.37 -45.15
N ALA A 138 -3.21 -23.20 -44.86
CA ALA A 138 -1.77 -22.98 -45.03
C ALA A 138 -0.94 -22.83 -43.73
N PHE A 139 -1.49 -23.14 -42.55
CA PHE A 139 -0.83 -22.88 -41.26
C PHE A 139 -0.55 -24.11 -40.39
N LEU A 140 -0.41 -25.29 -41.01
CA LEU A 140 -0.05 -26.53 -40.32
C LEU A 140 0.91 -27.34 -41.20
N GLU A 141 2.22 -27.14 -41.06
CA GLU A 141 3.24 -28.19 -41.16
C GLU A 141 4.65 -27.61 -40.92
N GLU A 142 5.37 -28.24 -39.96
CA GLU A 142 6.83 -28.36 -39.77
C GLU A 142 7.32 -28.07 -38.34
N VAL A 143 7.35 -29.12 -37.51
CA VAL A 143 8.15 -29.19 -36.28
C VAL A 143 9.04 -30.45 -36.39
N PRO A 144 10.38 -30.35 -36.31
CA PRO A 144 11.24 -31.53 -36.24
C PRO A 144 11.38 -32.03 -34.80
N GLU A 145 11.21 -33.34 -34.63
CA GLU A 145 11.47 -34.13 -33.43
C GLU A 145 12.98 -34.19 -33.11
N PHE A 146 13.38 -33.93 -31.87
CA PHE A 146 14.73 -34.23 -31.37
C PHE A 146 14.71 -35.17 -30.17
N ALA A 147 15.58 -36.18 -30.25
CA ALA A 147 15.80 -37.27 -29.29
C ALA A 147 16.59 -36.82 -28.04
N PRO A 148 16.50 -37.55 -26.91
CA PRO A 148 17.12 -37.16 -25.66
C PRO A 148 18.64 -37.43 -25.64
N VAL A 149 19.41 -36.51 -25.07
CA VAL A 149 20.84 -36.66 -24.78
C VAL A 149 21.03 -36.96 -23.29
N ASP A 150 21.81 -38.00 -23.04
CA ASP A 150 22.18 -38.57 -21.75
C ASP A 150 23.42 -37.83 -21.21
N GLU A 151 23.35 -37.22 -20.02
CA GLU A 151 24.48 -36.53 -19.38
C GLU A 151 24.89 -37.23 -18.08
N GLN A 152 26.07 -37.85 -18.10
CA GLN A 152 26.80 -38.24 -16.90
C GLN A 152 27.67 -37.08 -16.39
N PRO A 153 27.81 -36.89 -15.06
CA PRO A 153 28.59 -35.79 -14.50
C PRO A 153 30.09 -36.13 -14.42
N THR A 154 30.94 -35.20 -14.87
CA THR A 154 32.39 -35.23 -14.64
C THR A 154 32.78 -34.45 -13.37
N GLU A 155 33.70 -35.04 -12.61
CA GLU A 155 34.27 -34.59 -11.33
C GLU A 155 34.94 -33.19 -11.42
N LEU A 156 34.77 -32.40 -10.36
CA LEU A 156 35.46 -31.14 -10.12
C LEU A 156 36.59 -31.34 -9.09
N ASP A 157 37.80 -30.97 -9.50
CA ASP A 157 38.99 -30.88 -8.67
C ASP A 157 38.85 -29.85 -7.53
N GLN A 158 39.32 -30.22 -6.34
CA GLN A 158 39.43 -29.37 -5.15
C GLN A 158 40.72 -28.54 -5.19
N PRO A 159 40.73 -27.30 -4.67
CA PRO A 159 41.96 -26.69 -4.18
C PRO A 159 41.97 -26.50 -2.66
N GLU A 160 42.99 -27.16 -2.10
CA GLU A 160 43.81 -26.97 -0.90
C GLU A 160 43.52 -25.86 0.13
N HIS A 161 43.57 -26.33 1.39
CA HIS A 161 43.65 -25.62 2.66
C HIS A 161 44.79 -24.59 2.73
N ILE A 162 44.47 -23.35 3.10
CA ILE A 162 45.42 -22.39 3.69
C ILE A 162 44.92 -22.04 5.10
N ALA A 163 45.82 -22.15 6.08
CA ALA A 163 45.54 -22.04 7.51
C ALA A 163 45.32 -20.58 7.98
N ASP A 164 44.34 -20.40 8.87
CA ASP A 164 44.05 -19.14 9.56
C ASP A 164 45.18 -18.73 10.54
N PRO A 165 45.55 -17.44 10.62
CA PRO A 165 46.34 -16.94 11.74
C PRO A 165 45.44 -16.60 12.94
N GLN A 166 45.80 -17.10 14.12
CA GLN A 166 45.10 -16.80 15.38
C GLN A 166 45.26 -15.32 15.81
N PRO A 167 44.22 -14.69 16.38
CA PRO A 167 44.33 -13.36 16.98
C PRO A 167 44.88 -13.40 18.42
N ASN A 168 45.84 -12.52 18.71
CA ASN A 168 46.30 -12.22 20.07
C ASN A 168 45.27 -11.36 20.84
N PRO A 169 45.13 -11.55 22.16
CA PRO A 169 44.18 -10.80 22.99
C PRO A 169 44.70 -9.40 23.36
N LEU A 170 43.81 -8.41 23.34
CA LEU A 170 44.05 -7.05 23.85
C LEU A 170 43.21 -6.76 25.11
N PRO A 171 43.64 -5.81 25.96
CA PRO A 171 43.45 -5.86 27.42
C PRO A 171 42.15 -5.20 27.92
N ALA A 172 41.77 -5.59 29.14
CA ALA A 172 40.58 -5.14 29.86
C ALA A 172 40.57 -3.62 30.14
N VAL A 173 39.38 -3.01 29.99
CA VAL A 173 39.10 -1.61 30.34
C VAL A 173 38.43 -1.54 31.72
N PRO A 174 38.77 -0.58 32.61
CA PRO A 174 38.35 -0.58 34.00
C PRO A 174 36.94 -0.04 34.22
N GLN A 175 36.22 -0.63 35.18
CA GLN A 175 34.94 -0.18 35.70
C GLN A 175 35.07 1.19 36.38
N ARG A 176 34.11 2.11 36.11
CA ARG A 176 33.91 3.32 36.91
C ARG A 176 32.67 3.18 37.77
N THR A 177 32.86 3.61 39.01
CA THR A 177 32.01 3.50 40.20
C THR A 177 30.82 4.46 40.19
N ALA A 178 29.75 4.02 40.85
CA ALA A 178 28.57 4.80 41.23
C ALA A 178 28.94 6.03 42.09
N LEU A 179 28.16 7.10 41.94
CA LEU A 179 28.11 8.23 42.87
C LEU A 179 26.64 8.53 43.19
N ASP A 180 26.41 8.75 44.48
CA ASP A 180 25.15 8.76 45.22
C ASP A 180 24.14 9.85 44.82
N GLU A 181 22.86 9.51 44.93
CA GLU A 181 21.70 10.40 44.96
C GLU A 181 21.54 11.08 46.34
N PRO A 182 21.04 12.32 46.44
CA PRO A 182 20.47 12.84 47.68
C PRO A 182 18.92 12.74 47.69
N GLU A 183 18.40 12.22 48.80
CA GLU A 183 16.97 12.11 49.16
C GLU A 183 16.33 13.46 49.59
N PRO A 184 14.97 13.55 49.67
CA PRO A 184 14.20 14.78 49.58
C PRO A 184 13.82 15.41 50.94
N GLU A 185 13.47 16.70 50.94
CA GLU A 185 12.83 17.40 52.06
C GLU A 185 11.30 17.49 51.85
N ASP A 186 10.57 17.08 52.89
CA ASP A 186 9.11 17.07 53.04
C ASP A 186 8.49 18.48 53.17
N GLU A 187 7.42 18.76 52.41
CA GLU A 187 6.30 19.60 52.89
C GLU A 187 4.96 18.99 52.44
N ASP A 188 4.25 18.40 53.40
CA ASP A 188 2.91 17.81 53.31
C ASP A 188 1.83 18.87 53.57
N ALA A 189 0.84 18.96 52.68
CA ALA A 189 -0.52 19.38 53.00
C ALA A 189 -1.53 18.72 52.04
N GLY A 190 -1.78 17.42 52.24
CA GLY A 190 -3.11 16.80 52.23
C GLY A 190 -3.97 16.87 50.96
N PHE A 191 -3.81 15.87 50.09
CA PHE A 191 -4.91 15.33 49.27
C PHE A 191 -5.09 13.85 49.63
N VAL A 192 -6.10 13.55 50.46
CA VAL A 192 -6.53 12.17 50.70
C VAL A 192 -7.37 11.74 49.51
N GLN A 193 -6.80 10.95 48.59
CA GLN A 193 -7.60 10.18 47.64
C GLN A 193 -8.39 9.13 48.43
N PRO A 194 -9.72 9.00 48.24
CA PRO A 194 -10.44 7.87 48.81
C PRO A 194 -9.85 6.57 48.22
N PRO A 195 -9.73 5.49 49.01
CA PRO A 195 -9.13 4.26 48.54
C PRO A 195 -10.01 3.70 47.41
N MET A 196 -9.50 3.71 46.18
CA MET A 196 -10.05 2.87 45.13
C MET A 196 -9.94 1.42 45.60
N ARG A 197 -11.08 0.74 45.76
CA ARG A 197 -11.06 -0.72 45.90
C ARG A 197 -10.30 -1.27 44.69
N PRO A 198 -9.45 -2.30 44.86
CA PRO A 198 -8.92 -3.03 43.73
C PRO A 198 -10.12 -3.53 42.92
N LEU A 199 -10.30 -2.99 41.72
CA LEU A 199 -11.26 -3.55 40.77
C LEU A 199 -10.77 -4.97 40.48
N GLU A 200 -11.62 -5.97 40.69
CA GLU A 200 -11.34 -7.31 40.19
C GLU A 200 -11.02 -7.20 38.69
N PRO A 201 -10.00 -7.90 38.17
CA PRO A 201 -9.62 -7.76 36.77
C PRO A 201 -10.78 -8.18 35.88
N TYR A 202 -11.36 -7.19 35.20
CA TYR A 202 -12.41 -7.35 34.20
C TYR A 202 -11.97 -8.35 33.13
N GLN A 203 -12.72 -9.44 32.96
CA GLN A 203 -12.46 -10.49 31.95
C GLN A 203 -13.35 -10.36 30.70
N GLY A 204 -14.02 -9.22 30.51
CA GLY A 204 -14.98 -9.01 29.42
C GLY A 204 -14.35 -8.67 28.06
N VAL A 205 -15.22 -8.34 27.10
CA VAL A 205 -14.87 -8.20 25.68
C VAL A 205 -13.93 -7.00 25.46
N LEU A 206 -12.81 -7.23 24.76
CA LEU A 206 -11.92 -6.17 24.28
C LEU A 206 -12.68 -5.23 23.31
N LEU A 207 -12.53 -3.93 23.50
CA LEU A 207 -13.19 -2.90 22.70
C LEU A 207 -12.26 -2.44 21.57
N ILE A 208 -12.61 -2.64 20.31
CA ILE A 208 -11.86 -2.04 19.20
C ILE A 208 -12.05 -0.52 19.17
N TRP A 209 -11.09 0.18 18.58
CA TRP A 209 -11.14 1.63 18.47
C TRP A 209 -12.31 2.15 17.60
N PRO A 210 -13.09 3.14 18.05
CA PRO A 210 -14.39 3.47 17.43
C PRO A 210 -14.36 4.64 16.41
N THR A 211 -13.22 5.21 16.05
CA THR A 211 -13.15 6.32 15.07
C THR A 211 -11.91 6.24 14.18
N ASP A 212 -11.86 7.05 13.12
CA ASP A 212 -10.67 7.21 12.27
C ASP A 212 -9.49 7.95 12.96
N TYR A 213 -9.71 8.48 14.17
CA TYR A 213 -8.83 9.41 14.87
C TYR A 213 -8.38 8.84 16.21
N THR A 214 -7.12 9.05 16.58
CA THR A 214 -6.49 8.28 17.66
C THR A 214 -6.20 9.08 18.93
N GLU A 215 -6.60 10.35 18.96
CA GLU A 215 -6.33 11.26 20.07
C GLU A 215 -7.50 11.27 21.05
N ILE A 216 -7.22 10.98 22.32
CA ILE A 216 -8.15 11.24 23.42
C ILE A 216 -7.99 12.70 23.81
N VAL A 217 -9.02 13.51 23.55
CA VAL A 217 -9.03 14.94 23.89
C VAL A 217 -9.50 15.18 25.32
N GLN A 218 -10.26 14.23 25.90
CA GLN A 218 -10.67 14.28 27.29
C GLN A 218 -10.72 12.87 27.91
N PRO A 219 -9.81 12.56 28.85
CA PRO A 219 -9.79 11.27 29.53
C PRO A 219 -11.01 11.02 30.43
N PHE A 220 -11.20 9.76 30.82
CA PHE A 220 -12.13 9.39 31.88
C PHE A 220 -11.77 10.08 33.20
N ALA A 221 -12.80 10.42 34.00
CA ALA A 221 -12.73 11.18 35.25
C ALA A 221 -12.11 12.59 35.17
N ALA A 222 -11.78 13.10 33.98
CA ALA A 222 -11.22 14.44 33.81
C ALA A 222 -12.21 15.56 34.19
N ASN A 223 -11.68 16.73 34.54
CA ASN A 223 -12.43 17.96 34.86
C ASN A 223 -13.53 17.80 35.94
N PRO A 224 -13.22 17.25 37.13
CA PRO A 224 -14.20 16.96 38.19
C PRO A 224 -15.04 18.18 38.61
N ASP A 225 -14.46 19.38 38.60
CA ASP A 225 -15.18 20.60 38.96
C ASP A 225 -16.25 20.99 37.94
N LEU A 226 -16.01 20.72 36.64
CA LEU A 226 -16.94 21.05 35.55
C LEU A 226 -18.14 20.09 35.52
N PHE A 227 -17.91 18.82 35.84
CA PHE A 227 -18.98 17.81 35.85
C PHE A 227 -19.73 17.70 37.18
N ARG A 228 -19.26 18.37 38.24
CA ARG A 228 -19.96 18.42 39.53
C ARG A 228 -21.37 19.00 39.41
N GLU A 229 -21.56 20.00 38.54
CA GLU A 229 -22.87 20.60 38.27
C GLU A 229 -23.84 19.63 37.56
N GLN A 230 -23.30 18.59 36.91
CA GLN A 230 -24.05 17.52 36.27
C GLN A 230 -24.24 16.31 37.20
N GLY A 231 -23.79 16.39 38.45
CA GLY A 231 -23.85 15.31 39.42
C GLY A 231 -22.79 14.23 39.22
N LEU A 232 -21.73 14.50 38.45
CA LEU A 232 -20.65 13.53 38.18
C LEU A 232 -19.38 13.89 38.95
N PRO A 233 -18.58 12.88 39.36
CA PRO A 233 -17.27 13.10 39.99
C PRO A 233 -16.22 13.59 38.97
N GLY A 234 -16.54 13.58 37.67
CA GLY A 234 -15.64 13.77 36.55
C GLY A 234 -16.27 13.24 35.26
N HIS A 235 -15.54 13.34 34.16
CA HIS A 235 -15.96 12.86 32.86
C HIS A 235 -16.29 11.35 32.88
N ASN A 236 -17.46 10.94 32.38
CA ASN A 236 -18.02 9.59 32.57
C ASN A 236 -17.78 8.63 31.40
N GLY A 237 -16.89 9.01 30.50
CA GLY A 237 -16.46 8.25 29.33
C GLY A 237 -15.12 8.77 28.86
N VAL A 238 -14.81 8.57 27.57
CA VAL A 238 -13.62 9.12 26.92
C VAL A 238 -14.03 9.90 25.69
N ASP A 239 -13.48 11.10 25.52
CA ASP A 239 -13.71 11.90 24.32
C ASP A 239 -12.54 11.70 23.37
N ILE A 240 -12.85 11.21 22.18
CA ILE A 240 -11.92 10.93 21.10
C ILE A 240 -12.11 12.02 20.04
N ALA A 241 -11.01 12.64 19.60
CA ALA A 241 -11.03 13.62 18.51
C ALA A 241 -11.79 13.04 17.30
N ALA A 242 -12.66 13.80 16.67
CA ALA A 242 -13.30 13.39 15.42
C ALA A 242 -13.80 14.63 14.69
N ARG A 243 -13.45 14.81 13.41
CA ARG A 243 -14.01 15.93 12.63
C ARG A 243 -15.50 15.67 12.35
N LEU A 244 -16.25 16.74 12.11
CA LEU A 244 -17.63 16.65 11.66
C LEU A 244 -17.74 15.70 10.45
N ASN A 245 -18.71 14.79 10.49
CA ASN A 245 -18.96 13.75 9.51
C ASN A 245 -17.90 12.63 9.40
N SER A 246 -16.98 12.51 10.35
CA SER A 246 -16.05 11.37 10.39
C SER A 246 -16.75 10.08 10.80
N ASN A 247 -16.21 8.94 10.41
CA ASN A 247 -16.84 7.64 10.68
C ASN A 247 -16.77 7.28 12.18
N VAL A 248 -17.85 6.67 12.67
CA VAL A 248 -17.94 6.09 14.00
C VAL A 248 -18.27 4.60 13.86
N TYR A 249 -17.44 3.75 14.47
CA TYR A 249 -17.48 2.30 14.38
C TYR A 249 -17.87 1.65 15.71
N VAL A 250 -18.43 0.45 15.63
CA VAL A 250 -18.74 -0.38 16.81
C VAL A 250 -17.46 -0.89 17.46
N SER A 251 -17.30 -0.65 18.76
CA SER A 251 -16.16 -1.14 19.54
C SER A 251 -16.23 -2.64 19.86
N ALA A 252 -17.41 -3.21 20.02
CA ALA A 252 -17.57 -4.65 20.26
C ALA A 252 -18.90 -5.16 19.68
N ALA A 253 -18.93 -6.40 19.19
CA ALA A 253 -20.16 -6.97 18.66
C ALA A 253 -21.29 -6.94 19.70
N GLY A 254 -22.51 -6.70 19.24
CA GLY A 254 -23.64 -6.51 20.14
C GLY A 254 -24.95 -6.25 19.41
N THR A 255 -25.95 -5.80 20.16
CA THR A 255 -27.25 -5.38 19.62
C THR A 255 -27.49 -3.92 19.99
N VAL A 256 -27.91 -3.10 19.02
CA VAL A 256 -28.25 -1.70 19.26
C VAL A 256 -29.44 -1.64 20.22
N ALA A 257 -29.19 -1.21 21.45
CA ALA A 257 -30.17 -1.15 22.53
C ALA A 257 -31.06 0.10 22.42
N ASP A 258 -30.49 1.23 21.99
CA ASP A 258 -31.18 2.51 21.81
C ASP A 258 -30.51 3.38 20.74
N VAL A 259 -31.30 4.21 20.06
CA VAL A 259 -30.82 5.26 19.16
C VAL A 259 -31.60 6.55 19.44
N HIS A 260 -30.91 7.53 20.02
CA HIS A 260 -31.48 8.84 20.29
C HIS A 260 -31.17 9.80 19.15
N HIS A 261 -32.21 10.39 18.56
CA HIS A 261 -32.09 11.32 17.43
C HIS A 261 -32.17 12.81 17.83
N GLY A 262 -32.38 13.12 19.11
CA GLY A 262 -32.50 14.49 19.60
C GLY A 262 -31.17 15.24 19.59
N VAL A 263 -31.14 16.42 18.96
CA VAL A 263 -29.95 17.28 18.86
C VAL A 263 -29.71 18.10 20.15
N GLY A 264 -30.73 18.32 20.97
CA GLY A 264 -30.67 19.10 22.21
C GLY A 264 -31.67 18.61 23.27
N GLY A 265 -31.50 19.05 24.52
CA GLY A 265 -32.30 18.61 25.67
C GLY A 265 -31.74 17.39 26.40
N HIS A 266 -30.82 16.65 25.78
CA HIS A 266 -30.03 15.58 26.41
C HIS A 266 -28.53 15.91 26.28
N PRO A 267 -27.71 15.80 27.36
CA PRO A 267 -26.29 16.19 27.31
C PRO A 267 -25.48 15.44 26.24
N LEU A 268 -25.78 14.16 26.01
CA LEU A 268 -25.14 13.34 24.96
C LEU A 268 -25.55 13.70 23.52
N GLY A 269 -26.60 14.51 23.32
CA GLY A 269 -27.14 14.79 22.00
C GLY A 269 -27.59 13.52 21.27
N ILE A 270 -27.36 13.48 19.95
CA ILE A 270 -27.62 12.28 19.15
C ILE A 270 -26.62 11.19 19.58
N HIS A 271 -27.13 10.01 19.95
CA HIS A 271 -26.28 8.92 20.42
C HIS A 271 -26.85 7.53 20.13
N ILE A 272 -25.97 6.53 20.18
CA ILE A 272 -26.28 5.12 20.00
C ILE A 272 -25.82 4.36 21.24
N ARG A 273 -26.65 3.46 21.77
CA ARG A 273 -26.27 2.50 22.82
C ARG A 273 -26.24 1.10 22.24
N ILE A 274 -25.18 0.34 22.52
CA ILE A 274 -25.03 -1.05 22.06
C ILE A 274 -24.85 -1.95 23.28
N ALA A 275 -25.73 -2.92 23.45
CA ALA A 275 -25.65 -3.94 24.48
C ALA A 275 -24.80 -5.13 24.00
N HIS A 276 -23.88 -5.57 24.86
CA HIS A 276 -22.91 -6.63 24.58
C HIS A 276 -23.27 -7.94 25.30
N PRO A 277 -22.78 -9.10 24.81
CA PRO A 277 -23.09 -10.40 25.42
C PRO A 277 -22.60 -10.58 26.86
N ASP A 278 -21.63 -9.79 27.31
CA ASP A 278 -21.11 -9.78 28.69
C ASP A 278 -21.96 -8.92 29.65
N GLY A 279 -23.05 -8.34 29.16
CA GLY A 279 -24.01 -7.53 29.94
C GLY A 279 -23.68 -6.05 29.98
N TYR A 280 -22.54 -5.61 29.43
CA TYR A 280 -22.15 -4.21 29.37
C TYR A 280 -22.79 -3.49 28.18
N GLU A 281 -22.85 -2.16 28.25
CA GLU A 281 -23.22 -1.34 27.10
C GLU A 281 -22.17 -0.30 26.76
N THR A 282 -21.94 -0.10 25.45
CA THR A 282 -21.18 1.04 24.93
C THR A 282 -22.11 2.15 24.47
N ILE A 283 -21.71 3.40 24.72
CA ILE A 283 -22.45 4.61 24.33
C ILE A 283 -21.59 5.41 23.34
N TYR A 284 -22.15 5.78 22.19
CA TYR A 284 -21.51 6.61 21.15
C TYR A 284 -22.30 7.90 20.99
N ALA A 285 -21.76 9.03 21.46
CA ALA A 285 -22.50 10.27 21.61
C ALA A 285 -21.95 11.46 20.79
N HIS A 286 -22.68 12.57 20.81
CA HIS A 286 -22.43 13.79 20.05
C HIS A 286 -22.47 13.60 18.53
N LEU A 287 -23.18 12.60 18.03
CA LEU A 287 -23.20 12.25 16.62
C LEU A 287 -23.88 13.33 15.76
N ASN A 288 -23.49 13.41 14.49
CA ASN A 288 -24.21 14.17 13.46
C ASN A 288 -25.35 13.33 12.87
N ALA A 289 -25.09 12.04 12.63
CA ALA A 289 -26.11 11.12 12.10
C ALA A 289 -25.84 9.68 12.60
N PRO A 290 -26.85 8.98 13.14
CA PRO A 290 -26.78 7.54 13.32
C PRO A 290 -27.10 6.84 11.98
N LEU A 291 -26.42 5.72 11.72
CA LEU A 291 -26.55 4.89 10.50
C LEU A 291 -27.13 3.50 10.80
N VAL A 292 -27.60 3.30 12.03
CA VAL A 292 -28.22 2.06 12.52
C VAL A 292 -29.54 2.35 13.21
N PHE A 293 -30.32 1.30 13.45
CA PHE A 293 -31.61 1.37 14.14
C PHE A 293 -31.67 0.46 15.37
N GLN A 294 -32.56 0.78 16.31
CA GLN A 294 -32.77 -0.01 17.53
C GLN A 294 -33.12 -1.47 17.21
N GLY A 295 -32.49 -2.41 17.90
CA GLY A 295 -32.63 -3.86 17.70
C GLY A 295 -31.72 -4.44 16.63
N GLN A 296 -30.93 -3.63 15.91
CA GLN A 296 -29.98 -4.12 14.91
C GLN A 296 -28.82 -4.86 15.56
N ALA A 297 -28.53 -6.08 15.10
CA ALA A 297 -27.31 -6.79 15.44
C ALA A 297 -26.13 -6.17 14.68
N VAL A 298 -25.03 -5.94 15.37
CA VAL A 298 -23.85 -5.25 14.81
C VAL A 298 -22.56 -5.97 15.18
N GLN A 299 -21.60 -5.95 14.28
CA GLN A 299 -20.27 -6.52 14.48
C GLN A 299 -19.26 -5.45 14.88
N ALA A 300 -18.21 -5.82 15.62
CA ALA A 300 -17.10 -4.90 15.88
C ALA A 300 -16.51 -4.41 14.54
N GLY A 301 -16.27 -3.10 14.42
CA GLY A 301 -15.73 -2.46 13.21
C GLY A 301 -16.79 -2.02 12.22
N GLN A 302 -18.06 -2.37 12.46
CA GLN A 302 -19.15 -1.91 11.61
C GLN A 302 -19.35 -0.40 11.76
N LEU A 303 -19.50 0.32 10.64
CA LEU A 303 -19.88 1.73 10.63
C LEU A 303 -21.30 1.90 11.18
N ILE A 304 -21.47 2.76 12.18
CA ILE A 304 -22.76 2.97 12.88
C ILE A 304 -23.21 4.41 12.95
N GLY A 305 -22.34 5.36 12.66
CA GLY A 305 -22.69 6.77 12.75
C GLY A 305 -21.62 7.67 12.17
N LEU A 306 -21.94 8.95 12.14
CA LEU A 306 -21.05 10.03 11.76
C LEU A 306 -20.86 10.95 12.96
N ALA A 307 -19.62 11.26 13.31
CA ALA A 307 -19.28 12.16 14.42
C ALA A 307 -19.80 13.58 14.16
N GLY A 308 -20.20 14.27 15.23
CA GLY A 308 -20.79 15.60 15.16
C GLY A 308 -20.49 16.44 16.39
N SER A 309 -21.33 17.45 16.62
CA SER A 309 -21.22 18.36 17.77
C SER A 309 -22.61 18.65 18.34
N THR A 310 -23.38 17.60 18.63
CA THR A 310 -24.75 17.70 19.17
C THR A 310 -24.77 17.57 20.70
N GLY A 311 -25.86 17.95 21.37
CA GLY A 311 -25.95 17.95 22.83
C GLY A 311 -25.08 19.04 23.47
N SER A 312 -24.28 18.68 24.47
CA SER A 312 -23.40 19.61 25.20
C SER A 312 -22.01 19.79 24.56
N ALA A 313 -21.73 19.16 23.41
CA ALA A 313 -20.45 19.27 22.73
C ALA A 313 -20.19 20.66 22.13
N VAL A 314 -19.06 21.27 22.48
CA VAL A 314 -18.64 22.60 21.98
C VAL A 314 -17.96 22.53 20.61
N LYS A 315 -17.29 21.41 20.31
CA LYS A 315 -16.62 21.12 19.03
C LYS A 315 -16.84 19.66 18.64
N PRO A 316 -16.70 19.30 17.35
CA PRO A 316 -16.84 17.92 16.94
C PRO A 316 -15.84 16.96 17.62
N HIS A 317 -16.37 15.87 18.17
CA HIS A 317 -15.63 14.73 18.75
C HIS A 317 -16.58 13.53 18.91
N LEU A 318 -16.06 12.35 19.21
CA LEU A 318 -16.85 11.22 19.69
C LEU A 318 -16.70 11.09 21.20
N HIS A 319 -17.81 11.04 21.93
CA HIS A 319 -17.80 10.55 23.30
C HIS A 319 -18.11 9.04 23.33
N LEU A 320 -17.23 8.25 23.93
CA LEU A 320 -17.38 6.82 24.14
C LEU A 320 -17.57 6.52 25.64
N GLY A 321 -18.73 6.00 26.02
CA GLY A 321 -19.02 5.51 27.37
C GLY A 321 -19.04 3.99 27.44
N LEU A 322 -18.70 3.43 28.61
CA LEU A 322 -18.87 2.02 28.95
C LEU A 322 -19.57 1.90 30.31
N ILE A 323 -20.73 1.25 30.34
CA ILE A 323 -21.58 1.15 31.53
C ILE A 323 -21.89 -0.30 31.88
N ARG A 324 -21.99 -0.60 33.18
CA ARG A 324 -22.39 -1.91 33.71
C ARG A 324 -23.88 -2.20 33.46
N PRO A 325 -24.28 -3.49 33.41
CA PRO A 325 -25.69 -3.85 33.47
C PRO A 325 -26.35 -3.29 34.73
N GLY A 326 -27.54 -2.68 34.57
CA GLY A 326 -28.29 -2.04 35.66
C GLY A 326 -27.87 -0.61 35.98
N ALA A 327 -26.84 -0.06 35.30
CA ALA A 327 -26.56 1.37 35.37
C ALA A 327 -27.81 2.16 34.96
N TYR A 328 -28.21 3.13 35.79
CA TYR A 328 -29.42 3.96 35.67
C TYR A 328 -30.75 3.33 36.13
N ASP A 329 -30.75 2.11 36.68
CA ASP A 329 -31.93 1.55 37.34
C ASP A 329 -32.07 2.09 38.78
N ASP A 330 -33.25 2.62 39.13
CA ASP A 330 -33.52 3.26 40.41
C ASP A 330 -33.22 2.32 41.60
N GLY A 331 -32.19 2.66 42.38
CA GLY A 331 -31.96 2.12 43.72
C GLY A 331 -31.05 0.88 43.82
N GLU A 332 -30.50 0.36 42.71
CA GLU A 332 -29.54 -0.76 42.75
C GLU A 332 -28.08 -0.37 42.47
N THR A 333 -27.84 0.81 41.89
CA THR A 333 -26.47 1.25 41.59
C THR A 333 -26.24 2.75 41.86
N SER A 334 -25.00 3.13 42.22
CA SER A 334 -24.63 4.50 42.57
C SER A 334 -23.72 5.07 41.49
N TYR A 335 -24.28 5.85 40.58
CA TYR A 335 -23.49 6.74 39.74
C TYR A 335 -22.59 7.62 40.63
N PRO A 336 -21.26 7.61 40.47
CA PRO A 336 -20.48 7.24 39.27
C PRO A 336 -19.85 5.84 39.21
N ASP A 337 -20.15 4.96 40.17
CA ASP A 337 -19.45 3.68 40.32
C ASP A 337 -19.70 2.72 39.15
N ASP A 338 -20.75 2.90 38.36
CA ASP A 338 -21.15 1.98 37.27
C ASP A 338 -20.63 2.35 35.88
N SER A 339 -20.03 3.53 35.74
CA SER A 339 -19.26 3.90 34.56
C SER A 339 -17.85 3.32 34.70
N LEU A 340 -17.44 2.49 33.75
CA LEU A 340 -16.07 1.98 33.70
C LEU A 340 -15.23 2.85 32.78
N ASP A 341 -13.93 2.97 33.10
CA ASP A 341 -12.97 3.59 32.20
C ASP A 341 -12.77 2.69 30.95
N PRO A 342 -13.32 3.06 29.77
CA PRO A 342 -13.20 2.25 28.57
C PRO A 342 -11.75 2.16 28.08
N THR A 343 -10.90 3.11 28.47
CA THR A 343 -9.49 3.23 28.06
C THR A 343 -8.69 1.97 28.33
N SER A 344 -8.98 1.29 29.45
CA SER A 344 -8.29 0.06 29.85
C SER A 344 -8.64 -1.16 29.00
N LEU A 345 -9.77 -1.11 28.28
CA LEU A 345 -10.32 -2.19 27.45
C LEU A 345 -10.26 -1.89 25.96
N LEU A 346 -10.01 -0.62 25.61
CA LEU A 346 -9.78 -0.19 24.25
C LEU A 346 -8.50 -0.84 23.73
N VAL A 347 -8.67 -1.70 22.72
CA VAL A 347 -7.65 -2.05 21.75
C VAL A 347 -7.36 -0.78 20.97
N TYR A 348 -6.43 0.00 21.51
CA TYR A 348 -5.86 1.14 20.80
C TYR A 348 -5.44 0.66 19.41
N PRO A 349 -5.77 1.43 18.36
CA PRO A 349 -5.26 1.17 17.04
C PRO A 349 -3.75 1.33 17.20
N SER A 350 -3.07 0.19 17.23
CA SER A 350 -1.71 -0.03 17.73
C SER A 350 -0.90 1.26 17.63
N VAL A 351 -0.77 1.98 18.75
CA VAL A 351 -0.16 3.31 18.87
C VAL A 351 0.11 3.93 17.50
N ARG A 352 -0.89 4.58 16.89
CA ARG A 352 -0.57 5.64 15.93
C ARG A 352 0.26 6.65 16.73
N LYS A 353 1.60 6.44 16.75
CA LYS A 353 2.53 7.56 16.62
C LYS A 353 1.88 8.46 15.57
N GLU A 354 2.01 9.78 15.74
CA GLU A 354 1.86 10.70 14.60
C GLU A 354 2.20 9.96 13.30
N PRO A 355 1.35 10.05 12.27
CA PRO A 355 1.42 9.17 11.10
C PRO A 355 2.89 8.91 10.78
N ARG A 356 3.42 7.72 11.14
CA ARG A 356 4.86 7.45 10.90
C ARG A 356 5.15 7.55 9.42
N PHE A 357 4.10 7.43 8.61
CA PHE A 357 4.05 7.87 7.25
C PHE A 357 2.92 8.90 7.07
N ALA A 358 3.23 10.19 7.20
CA ALA A 358 2.62 11.15 6.31
C ALA A 358 3.23 10.88 4.92
N PRO A 359 2.49 10.93 3.80
CA PRO A 359 3.09 10.94 2.46
C PRO A 359 4.19 12.01 2.29
N ALA A 360 4.25 12.99 3.20
CA ALA A 360 5.30 14.00 3.30
C ALA A 360 6.61 13.55 4.01
N LEU A 361 6.63 12.41 4.74
CA LEU A 361 7.79 11.92 5.51
C LEU A 361 8.67 10.93 4.74
N TRP A 362 8.19 10.39 3.62
CA TRP A 362 9.02 9.67 2.65
C TRP A 362 9.23 10.55 1.42
N PRO A 363 10.47 10.97 1.14
CA PRO A 363 10.75 11.63 -0.13
C PRO A 363 10.96 10.51 -1.14
N PRO A 364 9.99 10.23 -2.03
CA PRO A 364 9.47 11.19 -2.99
C PRO A 364 7.94 11.20 -3.10
N GLN A 365 7.39 12.22 -3.77
CA GLN A 365 5.98 12.27 -4.21
C GLN A 365 5.61 11.16 -5.21
N MET A 366 6.50 10.20 -5.43
CA MET A 366 6.47 9.18 -6.47
C MET A 366 7.21 7.91 -6.03
N CYS A 367 6.82 6.75 -6.55
CA CYS A 367 7.56 5.51 -6.35
C CYS A 367 8.93 5.56 -7.05
N LEU A 368 10.00 5.24 -6.34
CA LEU A 368 11.36 5.19 -6.88
C LEU A 368 11.57 4.00 -7.82
N ILE A 369 12.34 4.24 -8.89
CA ILE A 369 12.79 3.21 -9.84
C ILE A 369 14.03 2.53 -9.25
N GLY A 370 13.91 1.25 -8.90
CA GLY A 370 14.96 0.54 -8.19
C GLY A 370 15.37 -0.82 -8.74
N LEU A 371 16.57 -1.27 -8.38
CA LEU A 371 17.09 -2.58 -8.79
C LEU A 371 17.54 -3.39 -7.59
N ASN A 372 17.30 -4.70 -7.63
CA ASN A 372 18.03 -5.64 -6.79
C ASN A 372 19.44 -5.81 -7.34
N GLY A 373 20.44 -5.68 -6.46
CA GLY A 373 21.84 -5.88 -6.79
C GLY A 373 22.16 -7.31 -7.22
N ARG A 374 23.45 -7.58 -7.39
CA ARG A 374 23.95 -8.90 -7.79
C ARG A 374 23.64 -9.97 -6.74
N GLN A 375 23.18 -11.13 -7.19
CA GLN A 375 22.79 -12.22 -6.30
C GLN A 375 24.01 -12.96 -5.74
N GLY A 376 24.13 -13.00 -4.41
CA GLY A 376 25.07 -13.84 -3.68
C GLY A 376 26.56 -13.56 -3.92
N GLN A 377 26.91 -12.48 -4.62
CA GLN A 377 28.28 -12.12 -4.98
C GLN A 377 28.46 -10.59 -4.98
N PRO A 378 29.69 -10.08 -4.74
CA PRO A 378 29.98 -8.65 -4.81
C PRO A 378 29.73 -8.05 -6.19
N MET A 379 29.29 -6.79 -6.23
CA MET A 379 29.01 -6.05 -7.46
C MET A 379 30.28 -5.85 -8.30
N THR A 380 30.13 -5.87 -9.62
CA THR A 380 31.22 -5.69 -10.59
C THR A 380 31.10 -4.35 -11.32
N GLU A 381 32.15 -3.95 -12.04
CA GLU A 381 32.12 -2.72 -12.87
C GLU A 381 30.95 -2.71 -13.87
N ARG A 382 30.60 -3.87 -14.44
CA ARG A 382 29.51 -4.00 -15.41
C ARG A 382 28.13 -3.85 -14.77
N ASP A 383 27.99 -4.22 -13.50
CA ASP A 383 26.78 -3.94 -12.73
C ASP A 383 26.56 -2.44 -12.59
N TRP A 384 27.63 -1.70 -12.29
CA TRP A 384 27.59 -0.25 -12.16
C TRP A 384 27.29 0.47 -13.47
N GLN A 385 27.73 -0.07 -14.61
CA GLN A 385 27.36 0.46 -15.94
C GLN A 385 25.86 0.40 -16.17
N VAL A 386 25.20 -0.71 -15.82
CA VAL A 386 23.74 -0.84 -15.92
C VAL A 386 23.03 0.13 -14.98
N ILE A 387 23.48 0.22 -13.72
CA ILE A 387 22.91 1.17 -12.73
C ILE A 387 22.99 2.62 -13.23
N GLN A 388 24.13 3.01 -13.80
CA GLN A 388 24.32 4.35 -14.34
C GLN A 388 23.48 4.58 -15.60
N GLN A 389 23.46 3.63 -16.53
CA GLN A 389 22.66 3.70 -17.75
C GLN A 389 21.17 3.89 -17.43
N VAL A 390 20.65 3.13 -16.47
CA VAL A 390 19.24 3.17 -16.07
C VAL A 390 18.95 4.40 -15.20
N SER A 391 19.95 5.11 -14.68
CA SER A 391 19.76 6.22 -13.73
C SER A 391 18.87 5.80 -12.56
N VAL A 392 19.29 4.73 -11.88
CA VAL A 392 18.55 4.11 -10.77
C VAL A 392 18.40 5.09 -9.61
N GLU A 393 17.23 5.08 -8.98
CA GLU A 393 16.91 5.94 -7.85
C GLU A 393 16.86 5.18 -6.52
N ALA A 394 16.71 3.85 -6.57
CA ALA A 394 16.73 2.97 -5.41
C ALA A 394 17.56 1.69 -5.65
N LEU A 395 18.41 1.29 -4.72
CA LEU A 395 19.23 0.08 -4.85
C LEU A 395 19.04 -0.82 -3.63
N ALA A 396 18.67 -2.08 -3.88
CA ALA A 396 18.61 -3.11 -2.85
C ALA A 396 19.89 -3.93 -2.86
N LEU A 397 20.59 -3.94 -1.72
CA LEU A 397 21.85 -4.65 -1.48
C LEU A 397 21.60 -5.86 -0.59
N ASN A 398 22.45 -6.87 -0.70
CA ASN A 398 22.48 -8.02 0.21
C ASN A 398 23.83 -8.07 0.96
N SER A 399 23.99 -9.03 1.87
CA SER A 399 25.21 -9.21 2.68
C SER A 399 26.52 -9.34 1.88
N ALA A 400 26.46 -9.75 0.61
CA ALA A 400 27.66 -9.86 -0.24
C ALA A 400 28.16 -8.49 -0.75
N ALA A 401 27.38 -7.42 -0.63
CA ALA A 401 27.80 -6.07 -0.98
C ALA A 401 28.78 -5.49 0.06
N SER A 402 29.53 -4.47 -0.37
CA SER A 402 30.55 -3.77 0.41
C SER A 402 30.13 -2.33 0.73
N LEU A 403 30.91 -1.63 1.56
CA LEU A 403 30.73 -0.18 1.77
C LEU A 403 31.13 0.64 0.54
N ASP A 404 32.08 0.14 -0.25
CA ASP A 404 32.44 0.78 -1.53
C ASP A 404 31.23 0.80 -2.48
N ASP A 405 30.36 -0.22 -2.42
CA ASP A 405 29.12 -0.24 -3.20
C ASP A 405 28.13 0.83 -2.75
N VAL A 406 28.04 1.09 -1.44
CA VAL A 406 27.23 2.18 -0.88
C VAL A 406 27.75 3.54 -1.34
N ASP A 407 29.06 3.76 -1.23
CA ASP A 407 29.70 5.01 -1.64
C ASP A 407 29.56 5.24 -3.14
N ARG A 408 29.73 4.19 -3.93
CA ARG A 408 29.59 4.25 -5.39
C ARG A 408 28.16 4.53 -5.83
N ALA A 409 27.16 3.91 -5.18
CA ALA A 409 25.76 4.23 -5.43
C ALA A 409 25.47 5.72 -5.18
N ARG A 410 26.00 6.29 -4.10
CA ARG A 410 25.86 7.73 -3.76
C ARG A 410 26.65 8.66 -4.68
N GLN A 411 27.77 8.20 -5.23
CA GLN A 411 28.51 8.96 -6.24
C GLN A 411 27.72 9.07 -7.55
N ILE A 412 27.03 8.00 -7.96
CA ILE A 412 26.18 8.00 -9.16
C ILE A 412 24.91 8.83 -8.91
N ASN A 413 24.26 8.62 -7.78
CA ASN A 413 23.06 9.34 -7.38
C ASN A 413 23.14 9.68 -5.87
N PRO A 414 23.44 10.95 -5.50
CA PRO A 414 23.56 11.36 -4.10
C PRO A 414 22.29 11.15 -3.27
N ASN A 415 21.13 11.06 -3.92
CA ASN A 415 19.83 10.84 -3.29
C ASN A 415 19.32 9.40 -3.43
N VAL A 416 20.19 8.46 -3.81
CA VAL A 416 19.80 7.05 -3.98
C VAL A 416 19.23 6.50 -2.67
N PHE A 417 18.06 5.88 -2.78
CA PHE A 417 17.47 5.13 -1.68
C PHE A 417 18.16 3.76 -1.57
N LEU A 418 18.62 3.39 -0.38
CA LEU A 418 19.30 2.12 -0.15
C LEU A 418 18.51 1.23 0.80
N LEU A 419 18.26 -0.01 0.36
CA LEU A 419 17.64 -1.08 1.13
C LEU A 419 18.67 -2.20 1.34
N LEU A 420 18.87 -2.63 2.58
CA LEU A 420 19.61 -3.86 2.88
C LEU A 420 18.62 -5.01 3.04
N ARG A 421 18.75 -6.04 2.22
CA ARG A 421 17.95 -7.27 2.28
C ARG A 421 18.73 -8.35 3.01
N LEU A 422 18.23 -8.76 4.17
CA LEU A 422 18.80 -9.86 4.95
C LEU A 422 18.04 -11.13 4.60
N GLY A 423 18.72 -12.19 4.22
CA GLY A 423 18.05 -13.44 3.88
C GLY A 423 19.01 -14.50 3.35
N GLY A 424 18.48 -15.70 3.15
CA GLY A 424 19.26 -16.86 2.74
C GLY A 424 18.42 -18.11 2.61
N ASP A 425 19.05 -19.21 2.20
CA ASP A 425 18.43 -20.54 2.26
C ASP A 425 18.43 -21.02 3.71
N PHE A 426 17.24 -21.21 4.25
CA PHE A 426 17.02 -21.69 5.62
C PHE A 426 16.31 -23.05 5.62
N SER A 427 16.40 -23.80 4.52
CA SER A 427 15.81 -25.13 4.37
C SER A 427 16.46 -26.19 5.27
N ARG A 428 17.72 -25.97 5.70
CA ARG A 428 18.56 -26.98 6.36
C ARG A 428 18.42 -27.04 7.89
N GLY A 429 17.73 -26.08 8.53
CA GLY A 429 17.62 -26.04 10.00
C GLY A 429 16.51 -25.12 10.50
N VAL A 430 16.23 -25.22 11.80
CA VAL A 430 15.37 -24.24 12.50
C VAL A 430 16.19 -22.99 12.74
N VAL A 431 15.69 -21.85 12.29
CA VAL A 431 16.34 -20.55 12.48
C VAL A 431 15.63 -19.84 13.62
N LYS A 432 16.28 -19.72 14.78
CA LYS A 432 15.74 -18.93 15.90
C LYS A 432 16.06 -17.45 15.70
N PRO A 433 15.32 -16.54 16.36
CA PRO A 433 15.58 -15.09 16.27
C PRO A 433 17.03 -14.73 16.57
N ARG A 434 17.58 -15.28 17.65
CA ARG A 434 18.98 -15.07 18.04
C ARG A 434 19.98 -15.55 16.98
N ASP A 435 19.75 -16.73 16.39
CA ASP A 435 20.65 -17.27 15.36
C ASP A 435 20.69 -16.35 14.13
N PHE A 436 19.54 -15.76 13.77
CA PHE A 436 19.44 -14.79 12.67
C PHE A 436 20.16 -13.48 13.02
N VAL A 437 19.97 -12.96 14.24
CA VAL A 437 20.68 -11.77 14.71
C VAL A 437 22.19 -12.00 14.68
N ASP A 438 22.67 -13.12 15.24
CA ASP A 438 24.09 -13.45 15.28
C ASP A 438 24.68 -13.59 13.86
N LEU A 439 23.90 -14.13 12.92
CA LEU A 439 24.31 -14.27 11.52
C LEU A 439 24.49 -12.92 10.80
N PHE A 440 23.60 -11.95 11.05
CA PHE A 440 23.56 -10.69 10.29
C PHE A 440 24.01 -9.45 11.07
N ALA A 441 24.32 -9.54 12.36
CA ALA A 441 24.70 -8.40 13.19
C ALA A 441 25.88 -7.61 12.60
N HIS A 442 26.91 -8.32 12.10
CA HIS A 442 28.07 -7.69 11.49
C HIS A 442 27.72 -6.94 10.19
N ASP A 443 26.85 -7.53 9.36
CA ASP A 443 26.38 -6.87 8.13
C ASP A 443 25.59 -5.60 8.46
N ILE A 444 24.67 -5.68 9.41
CA ILE A 444 23.86 -4.55 9.84
C ILE A 444 24.75 -3.44 10.39
N GLU A 445 25.70 -3.76 11.27
CA GLU A 445 26.64 -2.79 11.84
C GLU A 445 27.46 -2.09 10.74
N ARG A 446 28.00 -2.88 9.80
CA ARG A 446 28.77 -2.38 8.66
C ARG A 446 27.94 -1.40 7.84
N PHE A 447 26.76 -1.78 7.37
CA PHE A 447 25.92 -0.93 6.52
C PHE A 447 25.31 0.26 7.29
N TYR A 448 25.04 0.10 8.58
CA TYR A 448 24.58 1.19 9.45
C TYR A 448 25.65 2.28 9.57
N ALA A 449 26.92 1.91 9.75
CA ALA A 449 28.04 2.84 9.72
C ALA A 449 28.17 3.56 8.35
N GLY A 450 27.82 2.85 7.27
CA GLY A 450 27.67 3.42 5.92
C GLY A 450 26.44 4.31 5.73
N GLY A 451 25.64 4.60 6.76
CA GLY A 451 24.47 5.47 6.66
C GLY A 451 23.21 4.81 6.09
N LEU A 452 23.18 3.48 5.96
CA LEU A 452 21.99 2.75 5.55
C LEU A 452 21.01 2.67 6.72
N ARG A 453 19.71 2.86 6.44
CA ARG A 453 18.65 2.97 7.45
C ARG A 453 17.41 2.13 7.16
N HIS A 454 17.37 1.38 6.07
CA HIS A 454 16.21 0.57 5.70
C HIS A 454 16.62 -0.88 5.54
N VAL A 455 16.01 -1.78 6.31
CA VAL A 455 16.39 -3.20 6.35
C VAL A 455 15.16 -4.06 6.14
N GLU A 456 15.20 -4.94 5.13
CA GLU A 456 14.25 -6.05 5.01
C GLU A 456 14.73 -7.21 5.90
N VAL A 457 13.88 -7.64 6.84
CA VAL A 457 14.21 -8.75 7.73
C VAL A 457 13.66 -10.05 7.15
N HIS A 458 14.58 -10.87 6.65
CA HIS A 458 14.29 -12.12 5.94
C HIS A 458 13.69 -11.91 4.55
N SER A 459 13.41 -12.98 3.80
CA SER A 459 12.76 -12.93 2.49
C SER A 459 11.86 -14.14 2.27
N GLN A 460 10.65 -13.88 1.74
CA GLN A 460 9.63 -14.87 1.40
C GLN A 460 9.42 -15.95 2.48
N PRO A 461 9.15 -15.56 3.74
CA PRO A 461 9.04 -16.49 4.87
C PRO A 461 7.92 -17.53 4.71
N ASN A 462 6.98 -17.34 3.78
CA ASN A 462 5.94 -18.30 3.47
C ASN A 462 6.42 -19.48 2.60
N LEU A 463 7.69 -19.52 2.18
CA LEU A 463 8.31 -20.64 1.46
C LEU A 463 9.00 -21.64 2.39
N ALA A 464 8.89 -22.93 2.07
CA ALA A 464 9.55 -24.00 2.82
C ALA A 464 11.08 -23.90 2.76
N SER A 465 11.65 -23.46 1.64
CA SER A 465 13.08 -23.16 1.49
C SER A 465 13.54 -21.98 2.36
N ARG A 466 12.60 -21.16 2.82
CA ARG A 466 12.85 -19.99 3.67
C ARG A 466 12.46 -20.21 5.12
N GLY A 467 12.10 -21.45 5.51
CA GLY A 467 11.82 -21.81 6.90
C GLY A 467 10.36 -22.16 7.19
N PHE A 468 9.42 -21.94 6.25
CA PHE A 468 8.03 -22.34 6.46
C PHE A 468 7.90 -23.87 6.66
N GLY A 469 7.06 -24.26 7.62
CA GLY A 469 6.87 -25.66 8.02
C GLY A 469 7.99 -26.22 8.92
N ARG A 470 9.07 -25.46 9.16
CA ARG A 470 10.19 -25.85 10.04
C ARG A 470 10.39 -24.87 11.18
N SER A 471 10.81 -23.65 10.85
CA SER A 471 11.07 -22.57 11.83
C SER A 471 9.78 -21.94 12.34
N TRP A 472 8.77 -21.87 11.49
CA TRP A 472 7.42 -21.41 11.80
C TRP A 472 6.40 -22.14 10.91
N ARG A 473 5.15 -22.21 11.35
CA ARG A 473 4.04 -22.89 10.66
C ARG A 473 2.90 -21.95 10.25
N SER A 474 2.97 -20.70 10.67
CA SER A 474 1.98 -19.67 10.35
C SER A 474 2.65 -18.30 10.26
N GLY A 475 1.95 -17.32 9.70
CA GLY A 475 2.43 -15.95 9.73
C GLY A 475 2.43 -15.36 11.15
N ARG A 476 1.58 -15.84 12.06
CA ARG A 476 1.66 -15.50 13.49
C ARG A 476 3.01 -15.89 14.10
N GLU A 477 3.40 -17.16 13.93
CA GLU A 477 4.67 -17.67 14.46
C GLU A 477 5.88 -16.94 13.83
N PHE A 478 5.84 -16.66 12.53
CA PHE A 478 6.86 -15.83 11.89
C PHE A 478 6.81 -14.38 12.38
N GLY A 479 5.62 -13.85 12.68
CA GLY A 479 5.43 -12.51 13.23
C GLY A 479 6.07 -12.37 14.61
N ASP A 480 5.86 -13.34 15.49
CA ASP A 480 6.50 -13.38 16.81
C ASP A 480 8.03 -13.46 16.66
N TRP A 481 8.52 -14.31 15.74
CA TRP A 481 9.93 -14.40 15.38
C TRP A 481 10.50 -13.06 14.88
N PHE A 482 9.78 -12.37 14.00
CA PHE A 482 10.16 -11.07 13.43
C PHE A 482 10.22 -9.98 14.51
N LEU A 483 9.26 -9.96 15.43
CA LEU A 483 9.23 -9.03 16.55
C LEU A 483 10.39 -9.26 17.52
N GLU A 484 10.79 -10.51 17.77
CA GLU A 484 11.95 -10.81 18.60
C GLU A 484 13.27 -10.38 17.92
N VAL A 485 13.43 -10.64 16.61
CA VAL A 485 14.59 -10.19 15.84
C VAL A 485 14.69 -8.67 15.87
N THR A 486 13.62 -7.96 15.49
CA THR A 486 13.63 -6.49 15.44
C THR A 486 13.71 -5.87 16.83
N GLY A 487 13.08 -6.46 17.85
CA GLY A 487 13.19 -6.03 19.24
C GLY A 487 14.61 -6.15 19.80
N THR A 488 15.37 -7.14 19.34
CA THR A 488 16.79 -7.30 19.67
C THR A 488 17.66 -6.26 18.96
N LEU A 489 17.39 -5.98 17.68
CA LEU A 489 18.21 -5.07 16.87
C LEU A 489 17.95 -3.58 17.15
N ARG A 490 16.70 -3.18 17.40
CA ARG A 490 16.30 -1.76 17.56
C ARG A 490 17.08 -0.99 18.65
N PRO A 491 17.37 -1.54 19.84
CA PRO A 491 18.18 -0.85 20.84
C PRO A 491 19.61 -0.54 20.37
N HIS A 492 20.17 -1.37 19.48
CA HIS A 492 21.52 -1.18 18.93
C HIS A 492 21.52 -0.26 17.69
N PHE A 493 20.42 -0.25 16.93
CA PHE A 493 20.29 0.49 15.68
C PHE A 493 18.98 1.30 15.64
N PRO A 494 18.84 2.34 16.48
CA PRO A 494 17.56 3.03 16.70
C PRO A 494 17.05 3.81 15.47
N GLU A 495 17.94 4.16 14.53
CA GLU A 495 17.57 4.86 13.30
C GLU A 495 17.14 3.91 12.17
N ILE A 496 17.30 2.59 12.32
CA ILE A 496 16.89 1.63 11.29
C ILE A 496 15.38 1.47 11.27
N GLN A 497 14.81 1.57 10.08
CA GLN A 497 13.46 1.15 9.73
C GLN A 497 13.49 -0.32 9.28
N PHE A 498 12.87 -1.18 10.09
CA PHE A 498 12.79 -2.62 9.82
C PHE A 498 11.47 -2.94 9.10
N GLY A 499 11.59 -3.43 7.87
CA GLY A 499 10.46 -3.79 7.03
C GLY A 499 10.03 -5.23 7.16
N TRP A 500 8.73 -5.44 7.09
CA TRP A 500 8.16 -6.75 6.88
C TRP A 500 8.57 -7.28 5.49
N PRO A 501 8.99 -8.54 5.35
CA PRO A 501 9.52 -9.02 4.08
C PRO A 501 8.43 -9.27 3.04
N GLY A 502 8.80 -9.17 1.76
CA GLY A 502 7.95 -9.60 0.66
C GLY A 502 7.67 -11.11 0.69
N LEU A 503 6.43 -11.50 0.42
CA LEU A 503 5.97 -12.89 0.42
C LEU A 503 6.02 -13.50 -0.99
N SER A 504 6.23 -14.81 -1.10
CA SER A 504 6.01 -15.53 -2.36
C SER A 504 4.51 -15.47 -2.71
N THR A 505 4.18 -14.93 -3.88
CA THR A 505 2.80 -14.65 -4.30
C THR A 505 2.02 -15.91 -4.67
N GLY A 506 0.69 -15.76 -4.77
CA GLY A 506 -0.22 -16.81 -5.21
C GLY A 506 -0.63 -17.81 -4.12
N SER A 507 -1.44 -18.79 -4.50
CA SER A 507 -2.12 -19.70 -3.58
C SER A 507 -1.21 -20.70 -2.86
N GLU A 508 -1.78 -21.38 -1.87
CA GLU A 508 -1.13 -22.47 -1.13
C GLU A 508 -0.63 -23.59 -2.06
N ASN A 509 0.58 -24.07 -1.80
CA ASN A 509 1.13 -25.29 -2.37
C ASN A 509 1.67 -26.16 -1.21
N PRO A 510 0.95 -27.22 -0.80
CA PRO A 510 1.30 -28.03 0.36
C PRO A 510 2.75 -28.54 0.33
N GLY A 511 3.49 -28.26 1.41
CA GLY A 511 4.91 -28.63 1.54
C GLY A 511 5.90 -27.70 0.86
N LEU A 512 5.44 -26.81 -0.03
CA LEU A 512 6.29 -25.83 -0.72
C LEU A 512 6.08 -24.40 -0.21
N LYS A 513 4.82 -23.93 -0.13
CA LYS A 513 4.50 -22.56 0.32
C LYS A 513 3.11 -22.42 0.91
N ARG A 514 2.96 -21.49 1.86
CA ARG A 514 1.67 -21.02 2.36
C ARG A 514 1.13 -19.90 1.47
N ASP A 515 -0.19 -19.87 1.33
CA ASP A 515 -0.90 -18.74 0.73
C ASP A 515 -0.48 -17.41 1.40
N TYR A 516 -0.14 -16.41 0.59
CA TYR A 516 0.43 -15.16 1.08
C TYR A 516 -0.59 -14.31 1.86
N GLN A 517 -1.87 -14.32 1.47
CA GLN A 517 -2.91 -13.54 2.15
C GLN A 517 -3.16 -14.12 3.54
N LEU A 518 -3.38 -15.44 3.61
CA LEU A 518 -3.57 -16.13 4.90
C LEU A 518 -2.33 -16.01 5.80
N PHE A 519 -1.13 -16.04 5.22
CA PHE A 519 0.10 -15.82 5.97
C PHE A 519 0.12 -14.40 6.56
N LEU A 520 -0.09 -13.38 5.73
CA LEU A 520 -0.07 -11.98 6.16
C LEU A 520 -1.15 -11.64 7.19
N GLU A 521 -2.39 -12.10 6.97
CA GLU A 521 -3.53 -11.92 7.89
C GLU A 521 -3.20 -12.46 9.28
N SER A 522 -2.63 -13.68 9.34
CA SER A 522 -2.24 -14.28 10.61
C SER A 522 -1.08 -13.56 11.31
N ALA A 523 -0.28 -12.79 10.57
CA ALA A 523 0.85 -12.01 11.05
C ALA A 523 0.50 -10.57 11.47
N GLY A 524 -0.78 -10.18 11.40
CA GLY A 524 -1.20 -8.77 11.41
C GLY A 524 -0.58 -7.88 12.49
N SER A 525 -0.38 -8.35 13.72
CA SER A 525 0.25 -7.54 14.78
C SER A 525 1.72 -7.22 14.50
N ALA A 526 2.48 -8.15 13.90
CA ALA A 526 3.87 -7.93 13.54
C ALA A 526 3.98 -7.02 12.31
N VAL A 527 3.10 -7.22 11.31
CA VAL A 527 2.99 -6.35 10.12
C VAL A 527 2.65 -4.90 10.53
N ALA A 528 1.74 -4.73 11.49
CA ALA A 528 1.38 -3.41 12.03
C ALA A 528 2.56 -2.73 12.76
N GLN A 529 3.52 -3.48 13.29
CA GLN A 529 4.68 -2.95 14.00
C GLN A 529 5.93 -2.76 13.11
N ALA A 530 5.97 -3.38 11.93
CA ALA A 530 6.99 -3.12 10.94
C ALA A 530 6.94 -1.65 10.47
N ASP A 531 8.08 -1.06 10.13
CA ASP A 531 8.14 0.35 9.72
C ASP A 531 7.59 0.55 8.30
N TRP A 532 7.70 -0.47 7.45
CA TRP A 532 7.13 -0.57 6.10
C TRP A 532 6.85 -2.03 5.75
N ILE A 533 6.11 -2.27 4.66
CA ILE A 533 5.76 -3.63 4.19
C ILE A 533 6.39 -3.88 2.82
N GLY A 534 7.16 -4.96 2.73
CA GLY A 534 7.68 -5.50 1.48
C GLY A 534 6.59 -6.25 0.71
N VAL A 535 6.55 -6.06 -0.59
CA VAL A 535 5.64 -6.72 -1.52
C VAL A 535 6.44 -7.29 -2.66
N ASN A 536 6.27 -8.58 -2.96
CA ASN A 536 6.80 -9.16 -4.18
C ASN A 536 5.70 -9.25 -5.24
N ALA A 537 6.07 -9.07 -6.51
CA ALA A 537 5.15 -9.14 -7.64
C ALA A 537 5.78 -9.91 -8.81
N TYR A 538 5.11 -10.93 -9.32
CA TYR A 538 5.60 -11.70 -10.46
C TYR A 538 4.48 -11.88 -11.48
N TRP A 539 4.85 -11.90 -12.75
CA TRP A 539 3.92 -12.11 -13.85
C TRP A 539 4.63 -12.81 -15.00
N THR A 540 3.89 -13.53 -15.83
CA THR A 540 4.42 -14.16 -17.04
C THR A 540 3.91 -13.50 -18.31
N SER A 541 2.81 -12.75 -18.21
CA SER A 541 2.18 -12.00 -19.30
C SER A 541 1.92 -10.55 -18.89
N GLU A 542 1.58 -9.71 -19.88
CA GLU A 542 1.17 -8.32 -19.61
C GLU A 542 -0.18 -8.24 -18.90
N GLU A 543 -1.09 -9.17 -19.20
CA GLU A 543 -2.37 -9.31 -18.49
C GLU A 543 -2.15 -9.60 -17.00
N GLU A 544 -1.26 -10.55 -16.67
CA GLU A 544 -0.93 -10.86 -15.27
C GLU A 544 -0.25 -9.67 -14.56
N MET A 545 0.63 -8.95 -15.26
CA MET A 545 1.25 -7.73 -14.75
C MET A 545 0.21 -6.67 -14.35
N LEU A 546 -0.88 -6.57 -15.11
CA LEU A 546 -1.98 -5.64 -14.85
C LEU A 546 -3.08 -6.22 -13.94
N SER A 547 -2.85 -7.39 -13.34
CA SER A 547 -3.82 -8.05 -12.45
C SER A 547 -3.43 -7.91 -10.97
N GLU A 548 -4.41 -7.91 -10.07
CA GLU A 548 -4.18 -7.90 -8.61
C GLU A 548 -3.58 -9.21 -8.07
N ARG A 549 -3.52 -10.26 -8.89
CA ARG A 549 -2.86 -11.54 -8.54
C ARG A 549 -1.40 -11.60 -9.00
N GLY A 550 -1.00 -10.69 -9.90
CA GLY A 550 0.36 -10.60 -10.44
C GLY A 550 1.01 -9.26 -10.07
N GLY A 551 1.15 -8.35 -11.05
CA GLY A 551 1.86 -7.09 -10.86
C GLY A 551 1.16 -6.11 -9.92
N LEU A 552 -0.17 -6.00 -9.98
CA LEU A 552 -0.95 -5.06 -9.14
C LEU A 552 -1.29 -5.59 -7.75
N VAL A 553 -0.61 -6.65 -7.29
CA VAL A 553 -0.83 -7.25 -5.95
C VAL A 553 -0.69 -6.24 -4.81
N TYR A 554 0.09 -5.17 -5.00
CA TYR A 554 0.22 -4.08 -4.03
C TYR A 554 -1.11 -3.40 -3.72
N LYS A 555 -2.10 -3.40 -4.63
CA LYS A 555 -3.42 -2.80 -4.40
C LYS A 555 -4.15 -3.47 -3.24
N TRP A 556 -4.07 -4.80 -3.14
CA TRP A 556 -4.60 -5.54 -1.99
C TRP A 556 -3.83 -5.21 -0.71
N TYR A 557 -2.50 -5.14 -0.74
CA TYR A 557 -1.73 -4.70 0.43
C TYR A 557 -2.12 -3.28 0.88
N ARG A 558 -2.42 -2.37 -0.05
CA ARG A 558 -2.90 -1.02 0.27
C ARG A 558 -4.31 -1.01 0.84
N SER A 559 -5.20 -1.91 0.43
CA SER A 559 -6.54 -2.01 1.03
C SER A 559 -6.46 -2.50 2.48
N GLU A 560 -5.61 -3.48 2.74
CA GLU A 560 -5.45 -4.04 4.10
C GLU A 560 -4.61 -3.14 5.02
N TRP A 561 -3.62 -2.43 4.45
CA TRP A 561 -2.67 -1.61 5.20
C TRP A 561 -2.56 -0.18 4.63
N PRO A 562 -3.65 0.60 4.65
CA PRO A 562 -3.70 1.92 4.00
C PRO A 562 -2.74 2.94 4.62
N ASP A 563 -2.29 2.74 5.86
CA ASP A 563 -1.36 3.65 6.54
C ASP A 563 0.11 3.22 6.42
N LYS A 564 0.39 2.08 5.78
CA LYS A 564 1.76 1.56 5.66
C LYS A 564 2.39 1.95 4.34
N LEU A 565 3.65 2.38 4.42
CA LEU A 565 4.51 2.45 3.26
C LEU A 565 4.73 1.04 2.71
N LEU A 566 4.49 0.87 1.42
CA LEU A 566 4.83 -0.34 0.69
C LEU A 566 6.13 -0.13 -0.09
N LEU A 567 7.03 -1.10 -0.01
CA LEU A 567 8.16 -1.22 -0.92
C LEU A 567 7.93 -2.46 -1.77
N ILE A 568 7.95 -2.34 -3.10
CA ILE A 568 7.95 -3.52 -3.97
C ILE A 568 9.36 -4.09 -3.93
N THR A 569 9.66 -4.91 -2.93
CA THR A 569 10.99 -5.45 -2.60
C THR A 569 11.54 -6.35 -3.69
N GLU A 570 10.65 -6.92 -4.51
CA GLU A 570 11.03 -7.74 -5.65
C GLU A 570 9.93 -7.75 -6.70
N PHE A 571 10.29 -7.55 -7.97
CA PHE A 571 9.40 -7.90 -9.06
C PHE A 571 10.13 -8.42 -10.29
N SER A 572 9.48 -9.28 -11.07
CA SER A 572 10.08 -9.87 -12.27
C SER A 572 9.06 -10.52 -13.21
N ASN A 573 9.48 -10.71 -14.46
CA ASN A 573 8.90 -11.71 -15.36
C ASN A 573 9.84 -12.92 -15.51
N PRO A 574 9.56 -14.05 -14.83
CA PRO A 574 10.38 -15.26 -14.90
C PRO A 574 10.08 -16.14 -16.12
N ALA A 575 9.21 -15.76 -17.06
CA ALA A 575 8.92 -16.62 -18.21
C ALA A 575 10.12 -16.74 -19.14
N GLU A 576 10.60 -17.97 -19.39
CA GLU A 576 11.72 -18.23 -20.31
C GLU A 576 11.37 -17.93 -21.78
N THR A 577 10.08 -17.99 -22.11
CA THR A 577 9.56 -17.82 -23.47
C THR A 577 9.33 -16.37 -23.88
N VAL A 578 9.47 -15.42 -22.95
CA VAL A 578 9.21 -14.00 -23.21
C VAL A 578 10.50 -13.29 -23.57
N GLU A 579 10.52 -12.69 -24.75
CA GLU A 579 11.67 -11.94 -25.27
C GLU A 579 12.09 -10.79 -24.34
N TRP A 580 13.40 -10.54 -24.24
CA TRP A 580 13.95 -9.48 -23.37
C TRP A 580 13.39 -8.09 -23.68
N SER A 581 13.10 -7.79 -24.95
CA SER A 581 12.50 -6.51 -25.32
C SER A 581 11.07 -6.38 -24.79
N VAL A 582 10.32 -7.47 -24.74
CA VAL A 582 8.96 -7.52 -24.18
C VAL A 582 9.04 -7.35 -22.66
N LYS A 583 9.95 -8.07 -21.99
CA LYS A 583 10.19 -7.90 -20.55
C LYS A 583 10.56 -6.46 -20.21
N GLY A 584 11.46 -5.84 -20.98
CA GLY A 584 11.86 -4.45 -20.77
C GLY A 584 10.68 -3.48 -20.87
N ARG A 585 9.76 -3.67 -21.83
CA ARG A 585 8.54 -2.85 -21.95
C ARG A 585 7.57 -3.07 -20.79
N GLN A 586 7.37 -4.32 -20.35
CA GLN A 586 6.55 -4.63 -19.18
C GLN A 586 7.11 -3.99 -17.92
N ILE A 587 8.41 -4.14 -17.66
CA ILE A 587 9.09 -3.51 -16.53
C ILE A 587 8.94 -1.98 -16.56
N LEU A 588 9.16 -1.36 -17.71
CA LEU A 588 8.96 0.09 -17.88
C LEU A 588 7.52 0.50 -17.58
N ARG A 589 6.55 -0.21 -18.14
CA ARG A 589 5.11 0.05 -17.91
C ARG A 589 4.74 -0.14 -16.44
N PHE A 590 5.30 -1.15 -15.77
CA PHE A 590 5.08 -1.37 -14.35
C PHE A 590 5.65 -0.23 -13.50
N TYR A 591 6.87 0.24 -13.79
CA TYR A 591 7.40 1.44 -13.13
C TYR A 591 6.51 2.67 -13.33
N GLN A 592 5.99 2.89 -14.55
CA GLN A 592 5.08 3.99 -14.84
C GLN A 592 3.80 3.88 -14.01
N HIS A 593 3.22 2.68 -13.88
CA HIS A 593 2.04 2.46 -13.04
C HIS A 593 2.32 2.79 -11.58
N LEU A 594 3.45 2.32 -11.05
CA LEU A 594 3.82 2.54 -9.64
C LEU A 594 4.22 3.98 -9.35
N ARG A 595 4.76 4.71 -10.34
CA ARG A 595 5.38 6.03 -10.16
C ARG A 595 4.48 6.99 -9.38
N LEU A 596 3.17 6.97 -9.61
CA LEU A 596 2.22 7.89 -8.97
C LEU A 596 1.34 7.23 -7.90
N GLN A 597 1.63 5.98 -7.51
CA GLN A 597 0.81 5.26 -6.54
C GLN A 597 1.06 5.77 -5.11
N PRO A 598 0.05 6.35 -4.44
CA PRO A 598 0.21 6.82 -3.08
C PRO A 598 0.54 5.66 -2.13
N GLY A 599 1.58 5.85 -1.34
CA GLY A 599 2.01 4.86 -0.35
C GLY A 599 2.89 3.73 -0.91
N VAL A 600 3.29 3.78 -2.18
CA VAL A 600 4.33 2.90 -2.74
C VAL A 600 5.63 3.69 -2.90
N GLY A 601 6.66 3.32 -2.14
CA GLY A 601 7.86 4.14 -1.95
C GLY A 601 8.97 3.87 -2.95
N ALA A 602 9.20 2.59 -3.30
CA ALA A 602 10.21 2.16 -4.24
C ALA A 602 9.83 0.79 -4.81
N ALA A 603 10.29 0.48 -6.01
CA ALA A 603 10.12 -0.82 -6.63
C ALA A 603 11.45 -1.36 -7.17
N PHE A 604 11.79 -2.59 -6.79
CA PHE A 604 13.08 -3.19 -7.08
C PHE A 604 12.94 -4.34 -8.07
N ALA A 605 13.33 -4.13 -9.33
CA ALA A 605 13.34 -5.23 -10.30
C ALA A 605 14.38 -6.27 -9.89
N PHE A 606 13.99 -7.54 -9.97
CA PHE A 606 14.85 -8.70 -9.79
C PHE A 606 15.39 -9.12 -11.16
N THR A 607 16.69 -9.33 -11.37
CA THR A 607 17.84 -8.93 -10.55
C THR A 607 18.96 -8.43 -11.48
N LEU A 608 19.93 -7.65 -10.97
CA LEU A 608 20.94 -7.07 -11.85
C LEU A 608 21.79 -8.11 -12.60
N SER A 609 22.35 -9.06 -11.84
CA SER A 609 23.10 -10.21 -12.35
C SER A 609 23.10 -11.35 -11.33
N ALA A 610 23.38 -12.57 -11.77
CA ALA A 610 23.51 -13.75 -10.93
C ALA A 610 24.52 -14.73 -11.54
N PRO A 611 25.40 -15.36 -10.73
CA PRO A 611 26.36 -16.33 -11.23
C PRO A 611 25.70 -17.61 -11.75
N HIS A 612 24.59 -18.02 -11.12
CA HIS A 612 23.83 -19.22 -11.43
C HIS A 612 22.34 -18.98 -11.15
N GLY A 613 21.49 -19.67 -11.92
CA GLY A 613 20.04 -19.49 -11.85
C GLY A 613 19.59 -18.14 -12.40
N TYR A 614 18.28 -17.99 -12.60
CA TYR A 614 17.65 -16.71 -12.98
C TYR A 614 18.14 -16.12 -14.32
N ASN A 615 18.70 -16.93 -15.24
CA ASN A 615 19.23 -16.48 -16.53
C ASN A 615 18.21 -15.69 -17.37
N ASN A 616 16.93 -15.93 -17.12
CA ASN A 616 15.74 -15.34 -17.70
C ASN A 616 15.24 -14.08 -16.96
N GLU A 617 15.85 -13.67 -15.84
CA GLU A 617 15.42 -12.54 -15.02
C GLU A 617 16.53 -11.50 -14.80
N VAL A 618 17.76 -11.82 -15.21
CA VAL A 618 18.88 -10.89 -15.08
C VAL A 618 18.77 -9.70 -16.02
N TRP A 619 19.36 -8.56 -15.65
CA TRP A 619 19.49 -7.38 -16.53
C TRP A 619 20.78 -7.44 -17.36
N ARG A 620 21.77 -8.19 -16.88
CA ARG A 620 22.98 -8.55 -17.60
C ARG A 620 23.49 -9.93 -17.21
N PHE A 621 24.23 -10.54 -18.11
CA PHE A 621 24.83 -11.86 -17.93
C PHE A 621 26.25 -11.77 -17.35
N GLU A 622 26.74 -12.89 -16.81
CA GLU A 622 28.09 -13.01 -16.25
C GLU A 622 29.20 -12.86 -17.29
N ASN A 623 28.94 -13.29 -18.53
CA ASN A 623 29.85 -13.11 -19.66
C ASN A 623 30.04 -11.62 -20.02
N GLY A 624 29.17 -10.73 -19.51
CA GLY A 624 29.19 -9.29 -19.73
C GLY A 624 28.21 -8.77 -20.75
N GLU A 625 27.45 -9.64 -21.40
CA GLU A 625 26.36 -9.25 -22.27
C GLU A 625 25.26 -8.56 -21.46
N ILE A 626 24.77 -7.43 -21.96
CA ILE A 626 23.65 -6.68 -21.38
C ILE A 626 22.45 -6.89 -22.30
N ASN A 627 21.32 -7.33 -21.76
CA ASN A 627 20.13 -7.57 -22.58
C ASN A 627 19.37 -6.27 -22.90
N ALA A 628 18.18 -6.38 -23.48
CA ALA A 628 17.42 -5.22 -23.93
C ALA A 628 16.80 -4.37 -22.80
N ILE A 629 16.67 -4.92 -21.58
CA ILE A 629 15.94 -4.26 -20.48
C ILE A 629 16.57 -2.90 -20.11
N PRO A 630 17.89 -2.79 -19.83
CA PRO A 630 18.48 -1.52 -19.41
C PRO A 630 18.28 -0.38 -20.41
N ALA A 631 18.42 -0.68 -21.71
CA ALA A 631 18.24 0.31 -22.77
C ALA A 631 16.79 0.83 -22.85
N ILE A 632 15.81 -0.06 -22.72
CA ILE A 632 14.38 0.31 -22.76
C ILE A 632 14.01 1.15 -21.54
N VAL A 633 14.42 0.74 -20.34
CA VAL A 633 14.09 1.46 -19.10
C VAL A 633 14.85 2.79 -19.00
N ALA A 634 16.07 2.86 -19.54
CA ALA A 634 16.82 4.13 -19.65
C ALA A 634 16.16 5.13 -20.61
N GLY A 635 15.54 4.65 -21.70
CA GLY A 635 14.81 5.46 -22.67
C GLY A 635 13.45 5.98 -22.21
N ARG A 636 13.14 5.90 -20.90
CA ARG A 636 11.86 6.33 -20.35
C ARG A 636 11.60 7.82 -20.58
N THR A 637 10.40 8.14 -21.03
CA THR A 637 9.83 9.49 -20.91
C THR A 637 8.99 9.48 -19.63
N LEU A 638 9.36 10.32 -18.66
CA LEU A 638 8.70 10.41 -17.35
C LEU A 638 7.46 11.29 -17.39
#